data_AF-H1VIX0-F1
#
_entry.id   AF-H1VIX0-F1
#
_cell.length_a   1.000
_cell.length_b   1.000
_cell.length_c   1.000
_cell.angle_alpha   90.00
_cell.angle_beta   90.00
_cell.angle_gamma   90.00
#
_symmetry.space_group_name_H-M   'P 1'
#
loop_
_entity.id
_entity.type
_entity.pdbx_description
1 polymer ?
#
loop_
_entity_poly.entity_id
_entity_poly.type
_entity_poly.pdbx_seq_one_letter_code
_entity_poly.pdbx_strand_id
1 'polypeptide(L)'
;MMAKLGPLAVLAASLSLVSAQTYQRLGTCPDLGCVLPPDQSDFLPGQLFDLRVEVHAPVNGSEAFNNGVPDEAFTVSIAKEGAEAKSLTDFFDLEEPELEKWSFGWYEDLYAEDAKQKSVVNVASKIWRHLALYEPGNYEVTLKYYDGKTTTANWVVRPLATEKKAKNVIFFIGDGMTTNMVTAARLLGHKSINGKYQTSLALDKFPVIGHQMTHSIDSYITDSANSASALYSGHKSTVNAMGVYADSSPDAFDDPKVETIVELIHRIWGSAWGAVSTAFIADATPIALTAHTRSRSLYGPLIEQALNGVTNYTWTKMNGPDVYLGGGAEQFYPGKGSYQGKDYYEEFANKGYTVALNKTSLEAADANEKILGIFTQGNLPVWLDRNVLTENLAKLTNDPTGNKSAATDVPGLKEMTLKAVETLHNRGGDKGFFLMSEAASIDKQMHSLDYDRALGDLLELDDTVKATIEKLEELGILDETLVVVSSDHGHGFDVFGNADTKYLAEQKDDRTKRKAVGVYASSGLSQYTVEQPGVSYNTGPNFPLNWNPRYAIAAGFGANPDRREDYQLHESARTPAVAATNTSDYYANPKDAVDGFVVNGTLPTNEAQGVHSLTDVAVWARGPCQETFGGTYNNIDIFYKMANCLGLAQPRNGTAPGCGGARRRRALQA
;
A
#
# COMPACT_ATOMS: atom_id res chain seq x y z
N MET A 1 5.02 44.70 -62.80
CA MET A 1 5.80 45.92 -62.55
C MET A 1 5.88 46.11 -61.03
N MET A 2 7.11 46.12 -60.49
CA MET A 2 7.62 46.87 -59.31
C MET A 2 6.66 47.16 -58.13
N ALA A 3 7.02 47.04 -56.84
CA ALA A 3 8.29 46.72 -56.18
C ALA A 3 8.05 46.52 -54.66
N LYS A 4 8.93 45.68 -54.07
CA LYS A 4 9.56 45.70 -52.74
C LYS A 4 8.96 46.60 -51.64
N LEU A 5 8.72 45.96 -50.48
CA LEU A 5 9.22 46.41 -49.18
C LEU A 5 9.30 45.22 -48.22
N GLY A 6 10.44 45.09 -47.55
CA GLY A 6 10.61 44.40 -46.27
C GLY A 6 11.74 45.12 -45.53
N PRO A 7 12.17 44.66 -44.33
CA PRO A 7 11.43 44.08 -43.23
C PRO A 7 11.58 44.95 -41.96
N LEU A 8 10.72 44.80 -40.96
CA LEU A 8 11.05 45.20 -39.59
C LEU A 8 10.69 44.05 -38.66
N ALA A 9 11.74 43.39 -38.19
CA ALA A 9 11.70 42.38 -37.16
C ALA A 9 11.25 43.01 -35.85
N VAL A 10 10.18 42.49 -35.26
CA VAL A 10 9.94 42.59 -33.83
C VAL A 10 10.00 41.16 -33.31
N LEU A 11 11.08 40.86 -32.58
CA LEU A 11 11.20 39.70 -31.73
C LEU A 11 10.01 39.69 -30.78
N ALA A 12 9.01 38.84 -31.05
CA ALA A 12 8.15 38.34 -30.00
C ALA A 12 8.91 37.17 -29.37
N ALA A 13 9.60 37.44 -28.27
CA ALA A 13 10.04 36.40 -27.35
C ALA A 13 8.78 35.71 -26.82
N SER A 14 8.43 34.60 -27.46
CA SER A 14 7.47 33.65 -26.90
C SER A 14 8.10 33.08 -25.63
N LEU A 15 7.74 33.64 -24.49
CA LEU A 15 7.85 32.98 -23.20
C LEU A 15 7.04 31.68 -23.33
N SER A 16 7.74 30.60 -23.61
CA SER A 16 7.22 29.25 -23.40
C SER A 16 6.99 29.10 -21.91
N LEU A 17 5.75 29.34 -21.48
CA LEU A 17 5.22 28.73 -20.28
C LEU A 17 5.22 27.21 -20.53
N VAL A 18 6.38 26.59 -20.33
CA VAL A 18 6.46 25.15 -20.11
C VAL A 18 5.84 24.97 -18.74
N SER A 19 4.56 24.57 -18.70
CA SER A 19 3.96 24.10 -17.46
C SER A 19 4.75 22.85 -17.06
N ALA A 20 5.56 22.98 -16.02
CA ALA A 20 6.34 21.90 -15.46
C ALA A 20 5.42 20.73 -15.07
N GLN A 21 5.91 19.50 -15.20
CA GLN A 21 5.59 18.48 -14.21
C GLN A 21 5.77 19.13 -12.84
N THR A 22 4.82 18.95 -11.91
CA THR A 22 4.79 19.71 -10.66
C THR A 22 5.92 19.30 -9.74
N TYR A 23 7.13 19.85 -9.95
CA TYR A 23 8.19 19.85 -8.95
C TYR A 23 7.69 20.75 -7.83
N GLN A 24 7.12 20.13 -6.80
CA GLN A 24 6.76 20.82 -5.58
C GLN A 24 7.95 20.74 -4.64
N ARG A 25 8.27 21.86 -3.98
CA ARG A 25 9.30 21.88 -2.95
C ARG A 25 9.02 20.86 -1.84
N LEU A 26 7.76 20.78 -1.41
CA LEU A 26 7.23 19.76 -0.49
C LEU A 26 5.72 19.66 -0.72
N GLY A 27 5.17 18.44 -0.78
CA GLY A 27 3.80 18.17 -1.25
C GLY A 27 2.68 18.86 -0.46
N THR A 28 2.93 19.14 0.81
CA THR A 28 2.00 19.73 1.77
C THR A 28 2.19 21.23 1.97
N CYS A 29 3.14 21.86 1.28
CA CYS A 29 3.47 23.28 1.42
C CYS A 29 2.90 24.10 0.25
N PRO A 30 1.81 24.86 0.44
CA PRO A 30 1.19 25.63 -0.65
C PRO A 30 2.02 26.85 -1.10
N ASP A 31 2.86 27.40 -0.23
CA ASP A 31 3.79 28.50 -0.49
C ASP A 31 5.02 28.32 0.43
N LEU A 32 5.55 29.41 0.99
CA LEU A 32 6.68 29.43 1.93
C LEU A 32 6.33 28.94 3.35
N GLY A 33 5.06 28.85 3.72
CA GLY A 33 4.62 28.37 5.03
C GLY A 33 3.89 27.05 4.93
N CYS A 34 4.27 26.08 5.75
CA CYS A 34 3.73 24.71 5.74
C CYS A 34 3.05 24.41 7.07
N VAL A 35 1.90 23.73 7.01
CA VAL A 35 1.22 23.17 8.18
C VAL A 35 1.02 21.68 7.92
N LEU A 36 1.52 20.84 8.83
CA LEU A 36 1.42 19.39 8.80
C LEU A 36 0.71 18.98 10.09
N PRO A 37 -0.48 18.39 10.07
CA PRO A 37 -1.29 17.95 8.92
C PRO A 37 -1.75 19.10 7.97
N PRO A 38 -1.78 18.87 6.64
CA PRO A 38 -2.14 19.90 5.66
C PRO A 38 -3.64 20.27 5.70
N ASP A 39 -4.02 21.28 4.94
CA ASP A 39 -5.42 21.64 4.68
C ASP A 39 -6.24 20.43 4.19
N GLN A 40 -7.53 20.41 4.50
CA GLN A 40 -8.47 19.32 4.20
C GLN A 40 -8.12 17.98 4.87
N SER A 41 -7.42 18.00 6.00
CA SER A 41 -7.18 16.78 6.79
C SER A 41 -8.38 16.42 7.65
N ASP A 42 -8.75 15.15 7.66
CA ASP A 42 -9.74 14.57 8.55
C ASP A 42 -9.09 14.00 9.81
N PHE A 43 -9.83 13.93 10.92
CA PHE A 43 -9.37 13.30 12.15
C PHE A 43 -10.46 12.45 12.77
N LEU A 44 -10.08 11.30 13.32
CA LEU A 44 -10.96 10.55 14.21
C LEU A 44 -10.88 11.16 15.63
N PRO A 45 -12.01 11.40 16.33
CA PRO A 45 -11.98 11.91 17.69
C PRO A 45 -11.07 11.08 18.61
N GLY A 46 -10.07 11.71 19.21
CA GLY A 46 -9.10 11.08 20.11
C GLY A 46 -7.99 10.26 19.45
N GLN A 47 -7.83 10.34 18.13
CA GLN A 47 -6.66 9.83 17.41
C GLN A 47 -5.44 10.71 17.69
N LEU A 48 -4.29 10.06 17.89
CA LEU A 48 -3.03 10.73 18.15
C LEU A 48 -2.36 11.19 16.85
N PHE A 49 -1.80 12.40 16.87
CA PHE A 49 -1.02 12.94 15.77
C PHE A 49 0.03 13.94 16.28
N ASP A 50 1.06 14.20 15.47
CA ASP A 50 1.96 15.34 15.66
C ASP A 50 1.58 16.47 14.71
N LEU A 51 1.83 17.72 15.12
CA LEU A 51 1.67 18.91 14.30
C LEU A 51 3.03 19.58 14.11
N ARG A 52 3.47 19.76 12.86
CA ARG A 52 4.67 20.53 12.50
C ARG A 52 4.29 21.72 11.63
N VAL A 53 4.98 22.84 11.84
CA VAL A 53 4.97 23.96 10.90
C VAL A 53 6.38 24.26 10.42
N GLU A 54 6.52 24.61 9.15
CA GLU A 54 7.79 25.00 8.56
C GLU A 54 7.63 26.36 7.86
N VAL A 55 8.60 27.25 8.06
CA VAL A 55 8.71 28.53 7.34
C VAL A 55 9.97 28.50 6.50
N HIS A 56 9.78 28.54 5.19
CA HIS A 56 10.81 28.38 4.18
C HIS A 56 11.32 29.74 3.67
N ALA A 57 12.63 29.81 3.47
CA ALA A 57 13.32 30.90 2.80
C ALA A 57 14.26 30.33 1.73
N PRO A 58 13.80 30.16 0.48
CA PRO A 58 14.68 29.77 -0.62
C PRO A 58 15.80 30.79 -0.82
N VAL A 59 17.03 30.30 -0.90
CA VAL A 59 18.26 31.09 -1.01
C VAL A 59 18.52 31.52 -2.46
N ASN A 60 18.20 30.63 -3.40
CA ASN A 60 18.39 30.78 -4.84
C ASN A 60 17.20 30.16 -5.58
N GLY A 61 17.28 30.17 -6.91
CA GLY A 61 16.21 29.68 -7.77
C GLY A 61 15.12 30.71 -8.02
N SER A 62 14.06 30.29 -8.70
CA SER A 62 12.92 31.15 -9.06
C SER A 62 12.09 31.57 -7.85
N GLU A 63 12.15 30.82 -6.75
CA GLU A 63 11.45 31.11 -5.50
C GLU A 63 12.32 31.83 -4.44
N ALA A 64 13.50 32.33 -4.81
CA ALA A 64 14.40 33.02 -3.88
C ALA A 64 13.68 34.13 -3.08
N PHE A 65 13.73 34.07 -1.76
CA PHE A 65 12.94 34.94 -0.88
C PHE A 65 13.71 35.34 0.38
N ASN A 66 13.46 36.57 0.86
CA ASN A 66 14.01 37.14 2.10
C ASN A 66 15.52 36.90 2.33
N ASN A 67 16.32 36.93 1.25
CA ASN A 67 17.76 36.63 1.28
C ASN A 67 18.10 35.27 1.93
N GLY A 68 17.20 34.30 1.83
CA GLY A 68 17.37 32.98 2.44
C GLY A 68 17.24 32.97 3.97
N VAL A 69 16.69 34.01 4.60
CA VAL A 69 16.49 34.04 6.06
C VAL A 69 15.06 33.64 6.40
N PRO A 70 14.84 32.50 7.09
CA PRO A 70 13.51 32.10 7.54
C PRO A 70 12.98 33.07 8.61
N ASP A 71 11.67 33.32 8.63
CA ASP A 71 11.06 34.01 9.77
C ASP A 71 11.10 33.08 10.98
N GLU A 72 11.67 33.53 12.07
CA GLU A 72 11.79 32.77 13.33
C GLU A 72 10.74 33.20 14.36
N ALA A 73 10.05 34.32 14.10
CA ALA A 73 9.03 34.91 14.97
C ALA A 73 7.60 34.59 14.47
N PHE A 74 7.46 33.56 13.65
CA PHE A 74 6.15 33.10 13.20
C PHE A 74 5.27 32.68 14.38
N THR A 75 3.96 32.75 14.17
CA THR A 75 2.96 32.35 15.17
C THR A 75 1.98 31.36 14.58
N VAL A 76 1.50 30.43 15.40
CA VAL A 76 0.50 29.44 15.01
C VAL A 76 -0.67 29.51 15.98
N SER A 77 -1.87 29.50 15.42
CA SER A 77 -3.10 29.47 16.20
C SER A 77 -4.05 28.40 15.69
N ILE A 78 -4.91 27.90 16.57
CA ILE A 78 -5.97 26.96 16.26
C ILE A 78 -7.31 27.49 16.79
N ALA A 79 -8.36 27.34 16.01
CA ALA A 79 -9.73 27.66 16.40
C ALA A 79 -10.68 26.54 16.00
N LYS A 80 -11.62 26.19 16.87
CA LYS A 80 -12.82 25.45 16.46
C LYS A 80 -13.81 26.46 15.86
N GLU A 81 -14.56 26.06 14.83
CA GLU A 81 -15.60 26.91 14.24
C GLU A 81 -16.52 27.49 15.33
N GLY A 82 -16.64 28.83 15.36
CA GLY A 82 -17.43 29.57 16.34
C GLY A 82 -16.74 29.86 17.69
N ALA A 83 -15.49 29.42 17.90
CA ALA A 83 -14.67 29.73 19.07
C ALA A 83 -13.57 30.76 18.76
N GLU A 84 -13.01 31.37 19.80
CA GLU A 84 -11.84 32.25 19.65
C GLU A 84 -10.57 31.44 19.33
N ALA A 85 -9.74 31.98 18.46
CA ALA A 85 -8.43 31.40 18.13
C ALA A 85 -7.50 31.46 19.35
N LYS A 86 -6.79 30.35 19.60
CA LYS A 86 -5.80 30.22 20.67
C LYS A 86 -4.45 29.83 20.08
N SER A 87 -3.37 30.07 20.81
CA SER A 87 -2.09 29.44 20.48
C SER A 87 -2.22 27.91 20.58
N LEU A 88 -1.35 27.16 19.90
CA LEU A 88 -1.35 25.69 20.00
C LEU A 88 -1.08 25.22 21.43
N THR A 89 -0.19 25.91 22.15
CA THR A 89 0.17 25.62 23.54
C THR A 89 -1.00 25.83 24.49
N ASP A 90 -1.75 26.93 24.35
CA ASP A 90 -2.94 27.19 25.16
C ASP A 90 -4.10 26.24 24.80
N PHE A 91 -4.21 25.82 23.54
CA PHE A 91 -5.27 24.93 23.10
C PHE A 91 -5.07 23.48 23.57
N PHE A 92 -3.83 22.97 23.48
CA PHE A 92 -3.49 21.60 23.83
C PHE A 92 -2.93 21.42 25.26
N ASP A 93 -2.75 22.52 26.01
CA ASP A 93 -2.12 22.53 27.35
C ASP A 93 -0.71 21.94 27.32
N LEU A 94 0.14 22.51 26.46
CA LEU A 94 1.51 22.05 26.22
C LEU A 94 2.51 23.20 26.34
N GLU A 95 3.78 22.85 26.56
CA GLU A 95 4.89 23.80 26.48
C GLU A 95 5.20 24.14 25.01
N GLU A 96 5.66 25.37 24.77
CA GLU A 96 6.07 25.80 23.43
C GLU A 96 7.35 25.06 23.04
N PRO A 97 7.38 24.38 21.88
CA PRO A 97 8.56 23.65 21.43
C PRO A 97 9.70 24.60 21.05
N GLU A 98 10.92 24.08 21.14
CA GLU A 98 12.11 24.80 20.68
C GLU A 98 12.05 25.05 19.17
N LEU A 99 12.65 26.17 18.75
CA LEU A 99 12.79 26.51 17.35
C LEU A 99 13.88 25.65 16.72
N GLU A 100 13.51 24.90 15.69
CA GLU A 100 14.43 24.09 14.90
C GLU A 100 14.80 24.81 13.60
N LYS A 101 16.02 24.55 13.09
CA LYS A 101 16.52 25.13 11.85
C LYS A 101 17.36 24.14 11.06
N TRP A 102 17.17 24.14 9.75
CA TRP A 102 17.99 23.36 8.83
C TRP A 102 17.92 23.94 7.42
N SER A 103 18.61 23.28 6.49
CA SER A 103 18.51 23.58 5.06
C SER A 103 18.31 22.28 4.30
N PHE A 104 17.51 22.33 3.23
CA PHE A 104 17.38 21.23 2.27
C PHE A 104 17.53 21.75 0.84
N GLY A 105 17.65 20.81 -0.11
CA GLY A 105 17.77 21.13 -1.52
C GLY A 105 16.71 20.44 -2.35
N TRP A 106 16.11 21.16 -3.31
CA TRP A 106 15.12 20.62 -4.24
C TRP A 106 15.41 21.09 -5.68
N TYR A 107 14.91 20.36 -6.68
CA TYR A 107 15.00 20.79 -8.07
C TYR A 107 13.68 21.43 -8.48
N GLU A 108 13.73 22.61 -9.09
CA GLU A 108 12.52 23.37 -9.47
C GLU A 108 11.87 22.87 -10.76
N ASP A 109 12.67 22.22 -11.60
CA ASP A 109 12.24 21.61 -12.85
C ASP A 109 13.28 20.60 -13.36
N LEU A 110 12.95 19.94 -14.48
CA LEU A 110 13.85 19.03 -15.18
C LEU A 110 15.14 19.70 -15.65
N TYR A 111 15.11 20.99 -16.01
CA TYR A 111 16.32 21.69 -16.46
C TYR A 111 17.30 21.88 -15.30
N ALA A 112 16.79 22.19 -14.12
CA ALA A 112 17.56 22.29 -12.88
C ALA A 112 18.12 20.92 -12.47
N GLU A 113 17.32 19.85 -12.61
CA GLU A 113 17.76 18.48 -12.37
C GLU A 113 18.88 18.04 -13.32
N ASP A 114 18.70 18.24 -14.63
CA ASP A 114 19.70 17.94 -15.67
C ASP A 114 20.99 18.73 -15.47
N ALA A 115 20.86 20.02 -15.11
CA ALA A 115 21.98 20.89 -14.81
C ALA A 115 22.61 20.60 -13.44
N LYS A 116 22.00 19.73 -12.62
CA LYS A 116 22.37 19.45 -11.22
C LYS A 116 22.41 20.72 -10.36
N GLN A 117 21.52 21.66 -10.63
CA GLN A 117 21.40 22.94 -9.95
C GLN A 117 20.21 22.90 -8.97
N LYS A 118 20.46 22.49 -7.73
CA LYS A 118 19.44 22.51 -6.68
C LYS A 118 19.19 23.93 -6.18
N SER A 119 17.92 24.23 -5.92
CA SER A 119 17.52 25.34 -5.06
C SER A 119 17.69 24.95 -3.61
N VAL A 120 18.40 25.77 -2.84
CA VAL A 120 18.62 25.61 -1.40
C VAL A 120 17.54 26.37 -0.67
N VAL A 121 16.95 25.73 0.34
CA VAL A 121 15.89 26.32 1.16
C VAL A 121 16.30 26.24 2.61
N ASN A 122 16.35 27.39 3.28
CA ASN A 122 16.54 27.45 4.72
C ASN A 122 15.17 27.41 5.42
N VAL A 123 15.10 26.71 6.54
CA VAL A 123 13.84 26.42 7.23
C VAL A 123 13.95 26.84 8.69
N ALA A 124 12.90 27.47 9.21
CA ALA A 124 12.63 27.56 10.64
C ALA A 124 11.36 26.75 10.93
N SER A 125 11.36 25.94 11.98
CA SER A 125 10.30 24.99 12.25
C SER A 125 10.02 24.83 13.75
N LYS A 126 8.81 24.37 14.04
CA LYS A 126 8.37 23.93 15.38
C LYS A 126 7.48 22.71 15.23
N ILE A 127 7.60 21.78 16.18
CA ILE A 127 6.79 20.56 16.25
C ILE A 127 6.13 20.38 17.62
N TRP A 128 4.82 20.16 17.61
CA TRP A 128 4.03 19.79 18.76
C TRP A 128 3.67 18.32 18.63
N ARG A 129 4.06 17.51 19.61
CA ARG A 129 3.92 16.05 19.53
C ARG A 129 2.79 15.53 20.39
N HIS A 130 2.26 14.37 20.01
CA HIS A 130 1.31 13.60 20.82
C HIS A 130 -0.01 14.35 21.11
N LEU A 131 -0.56 14.99 20.09
CA LEU A 131 -1.81 15.76 20.14
C LEU A 131 -3.03 14.87 19.91
N ALA A 132 -4.20 15.35 20.34
CA ALA A 132 -5.49 14.74 20.01
C ALA A 132 -6.62 15.77 20.01
N LEU A 133 -7.53 15.67 19.04
CA LEU A 133 -8.78 16.42 18.99
C LEU A 133 -9.95 15.51 19.38
N TYR A 134 -10.76 15.90 20.37
CA TYR A 134 -11.82 15.04 20.92
C TYR A 134 -13.23 15.46 20.51
N GLU A 135 -13.44 16.74 20.22
CA GLU A 135 -14.76 17.26 19.88
C GLU A 135 -14.94 17.27 18.37
N PRO A 136 -15.99 16.63 17.82
CA PRO A 136 -16.32 16.76 16.42
C PRO A 136 -16.56 18.21 16.00
N GLY A 137 -16.25 18.51 14.74
CA GLY A 137 -16.45 19.82 14.14
C GLY A 137 -15.29 20.23 13.23
N ASN A 138 -15.40 21.45 12.71
CA ASN A 138 -14.39 22.04 11.86
C ASN A 138 -13.39 22.83 12.72
N TYR A 139 -12.11 22.68 12.40
CA TYR A 139 -11.00 23.37 13.03
C TYR A 139 -10.20 24.12 11.98
N GLU A 140 -9.72 25.30 12.33
CA GLU A 140 -8.82 26.10 11.49
C GLU A 140 -7.49 26.24 12.22
N VAL A 141 -6.40 25.84 11.58
CA VAL A 141 -5.02 26.12 12.01
C VAL A 141 -4.43 27.16 11.10
N THR A 142 -3.96 28.26 11.69
CA THR A 142 -3.47 29.43 10.97
C THR A 142 -2.03 29.74 11.40
N LEU A 143 -1.10 29.60 10.46
CA LEU A 143 0.32 29.97 10.56
C LEU A 143 0.50 31.37 9.97
N LYS A 144 1.02 32.32 10.75
CA LYS A 144 1.37 33.68 10.32
C LYS A 144 2.87 33.89 10.35
N TYR A 145 3.40 34.45 9.27
CA TYR A 145 4.84 34.58 9.04
C TYR A 145 5.14 35.74 8.07
N TYR A 146 6.38 36.22 8.03
CA TYR A 146 6.87 37.31 7.17
C TYR A 146 5.96 38.55 7.11
N ASP A 147 5.53 39.04 8.28
CA ASP A 147 4.71 40.25 8.46
C ASP A 147 3.65 40.47 7.36
N GLY A 148 2.72 39.52 7.25
CA GLY A 148 1.58 39.61 6.33
C GLY A 148 1.28 38.35 5.51
N LYS A 149 2.13 37.31 5.54
CA LYS A 149 1.82 36.01 4.94
C LYS A 149 1.09 35.11 5.92
N THR A 150 0.26 34.22 5.38
CA THR A 150 -0.55 33.29 6.14
C THR A 150 -0.75 31.98 5.39
N THR A 151 -0.60 30.87 6.09
CA THR A 151 -1.02 29.54 5.64
C THR A 151 -2.13 29.06 6.58
N THR A 152 -3.25 28.64 6.01
CA THR A 152 -4.41 28.15 6.76
C THR A 152 -4.69 26.70 6.37
N ALA A 153 -4.91 25.85 7.37
CA ALA A 153 -5.33 24.47 7.21
C ALA A 153 -6.67 24.25 7.92
N ASN A 154 -7.68 23.84 7.16
CA ASN A 154 -9.00 23.49 7.64
C ASN A 154 -9.07 21.98 7.87
N TRP A 155 -9.44 21.59 9.06
CA TRP A 155 -9.50 20.21 9.50
C TRP A 155 -10.92 19.83 9.90
N VAL A 156 -11.28 18.57 9.64
CA VAL A 156 -12.57 18.00 10.03
C VAL A 156 -12.37 16.91 11.06
N VAL A 157 -12.80 17.15 12.29
CA VAL A 157 -12.92 16.07 13.28
C VAL A 157 -14.26 15.37 13.05
N ARG A 158 -14.19 14.13 12.54
CA ARG A 158 -15.35 13.35 12.09
C ARG A 158 -16.33 13.07 13.25
N PRO A 159 -17.61 12.77 12.96
CA PRO A 159 -18.60 12.47 13.99
C PRO A 159 -18.18 11.32 14.93
N LEU A 160 -18.57 11.44 16.21
CA LEU A 160 -18.30 10.40 17.20
C LEU A 160 -19.06 9.10 16.90
N ALA A 161 -18.32 8.01 16.72
CA ALA A 161 -18.83 6.63 16.72
C ALA A 161 -18.07 5.81 17.77
N THR A 162 -18.67 5.69 18.95
CA THR A 162 -18.06 5.03 20.14
C THR A 162 -18.59 3.62 20.38
N GLU A 163 -19.63 3.21 19.64
CA GLU A 163 -20.20 1.87 19.74
C GLU A 163 -19.36 0.89 18.91
N LYS A 164 -18.82 -0.13 19.58
CA LYS A 164 -18.13 -1.24 18.94
C LYS A 164 -19.17 -2.21 18.34
N LYS A 165 -19.40 -2.12 17.03
CA LYS A 165 -20.34 -2.94 16.25
C LYS A 165 -19.69 -4.21 15.71
N ALA A 166 -18.47 -4.10 15.21
CA ALA A 166 -17.63 -5.25 14.90
C ALA A 166 -16.72 -5.56 16.09
N LYS A 167 -16.60 -6.84 16.44
CA LYS A 167 -15.59 -7.30 17.40
C LYS A 167 -14.22 -7.43 16.73
N ASN A 168 -14.23 -7.91 15.49
CA ASN A 168 -13.03 -8.19 14.70
C ASN A 168 -13.09 -7.53 13.33
N VAL A 169 -11.91 -7.23 12.77
CA VAL A 169 -11.76 -6.82 11.37
C VAL A 169 -10.72 -7.72 10.71
N ILE A 170 -11.04 -8.23 9.52
CA ILE A 170 -10.08 -8.83 8.61
C ILE A 170 -10.05 -8.00 7.34
N PHE A 171 -8.89 -7.43 7.03
CA PHE A 171 -8.67 -6.62 5.86
C PHE A 171 -7.72 -7.34 4.89
N PHE A 172 -8.27 -7.81 3.78
CA PHE A 172 -7.52 -8.40 2.68
C PHE A 172 -7.07 -7.33 1.69
N ILE A 173 -5.81 -7.38 1.29
CA ILE A 173 -5.24 -6.51 0.27
C ILE A 173 -4.69 -7.39 -0.85
N GLY A 174 -5.22 -7.25 -2.06
CA GLY A 174 -4.52 -7.70 -3.26
C GLY A 174 -3.71 -6.54 -3.80
N ASP A 175 -2.40 -6.47 -3.52
CA ASP A 175 -1.56 -5.32 -3.91
C ASP A 175 -1.64 -5.12 -5.43
N GLY A 176 -1.96 -3.90 -5.85
CA GLY A 176 -2.11 -3.56 -7.27
C GLY A 176 -3.32 -4.15 -8.01
N MET A 177 -4.25 -4.83 -7.30
CA MET A 177 -5.39 -5.54 -7.87
C MET A 177 -6.48 -4.60 -8.40
N THR A 178 -6.79 -4.70 -9.69
CA THR A 178 -7.89 -3.94 -10.32
C THR A 178 -9.13 -4.78 -10.63
N THR A 179 -10.27 -4.12 -10.85
CA THR A 179 -11.52 -4.76 -11.29
C THR A 179 -11.35 -5.57 -12.59
N ASN A 180 -10.45 -5.12 -13.48
CA ASN A 180 -10.13 -5.83 -14.72
C ASN A 180 -9.40 -7.14 -14.44
N MET A 181 -8.48 -7.16 -13.48
CA MET A 181 -7.79 -8.38 -13.06
C MET A 181 -8.75 -9.37 -12.41
N VAL A 182 -9.67 -8.91 -11.55
CA VAL A 182 -10.72 -9.78 -10.98
C VAL A 182 -11.58 -10.40 -12.08
N THR A 183 -11.88 -9.64 -13.13
CA THR A 183 -12.61 -10.15 -14.29
C THR A 183 -11.82 -11.18 -15.09
N ALA A 184 -10.51 -10.95 -15.30
CA ALA A 184 -9.62 -11.91 -15.95
C ALA A 184 -9.47 -13.19 -15.13
N ALA A 185 -9.24 -13.09 -13.81
CA ALA A 185 -9.16 -14.23 -12.91
C ALA A 185 -10.45 -15.07 -12.94
N ARG A 186 -11.63 -14.42 -12.96
CA ARG A 186 -12.91 -15.12 -13.13
C ARG A 186 -12.97 -15.91 -14.44
N LEU A 187 -12.50 -15.34 -15.55
CA LEU A 187 -12.45 -16.00 -16.86
C LEU A 187 -11.50 -17.21 -16.89
N LEU A 188 -10.39 -17.12 -16.15
CA LEU A 188 -9.37 -18.15 -16.03
C LEU A 188 -9.86 -19.33 -15.16
N GLY A 189 -10.38 -19.03 -13.97
CA GLY A 189 -10.72 -20.03 -12.96
C GLY A 189 -12.13 -20.63 -13.08
N HIS A 190 -13.08 -19.94 -13.73
CA HIS A 190 -14.49 -20.34 -13.69
C HIS A 190 -15.06 -20.69 -15.07
N LYS A 191 -15.63 -21.91 -15.15
CA LYS A 191 -16.25 -22.42 -16.38
C LYS A 191 -17.45 -21.58 -16.79
N SER A 192 -17.53 -21.25 -18.08
CA SER A 192 -18.68 -20.60 -18.71
C SER A 192 -19.36 -21.54 -19.70
N ILE A 193 -20.70 -21.59 -19.66
CA ILE A 193 -21.54 -22.32 -20.62
C ILE A 193 -22.52 -21.32 -21.24
N ASN A 194 -22.48 -21.18 -22.57
CA ASN A 194 -23.30 -20.22 -23.32
C ASN A 194 -23.22 -18.78 -22.76
N GLY A 195 -22.02 -18.36 -22.35
CA GLY A 195 -21.78 -17.02 -21.80
C GLY A 195 -22.17 -16.84 -20.33
N LYS A 196 -22.58 -17.90 -19.63
CA LYS A 196 -22.92 -17.86 -18.20
C LYS A 196 -21.90 -18.63 -17.37
N TYR A 197 -21.29 -17.95 -16.40
CA TYR A 197 -20.45 -18.59 -15.39
C TYR A 197 -21.24 -19.61 -14.58
N GLN A 198 -20.67 -20.80 -14.36
CA GLN A 198 -21.29 -21.88 -13.59
C GLN A 198 -21.03 -21.77 -12.09
N THR A 199 -19.94 -21.08 -11.73
CA THR A 199 -19.56 -20.69 -10.38
C THR A 199 -18.98 -19.27 -10.44
N SER A 200 -18.89 -18.60 -9.30
CA SER A 200 -18.32 -17.25 -9.19
C SER A 200 -17.15 -17.26 -8.21
N LEU A 201 -16.37 -16.19 -8.22
CA LEU A 201 -15.35 -15.92 -7.20
C LEU A 201 -16.03 -15.79 -5.82
N ALA A 202 -15.28 -16.02 -4.75
CA ALA A 202 -15.70 -15.69 -3.39
C ALA A 202 -15.95 -14.19 -3.22
N LEU A 203 -15.10 -13.35 -3.84
CA LEU A 203 -15.30 -11.89 -3.90
C LEU A 203 -16.69 -11.53 -4.46
N ASP A 204 -17.17 -12.23 -5.50
CA ASP A 204 -18.47 -11.98 -6.14
C ASP A 204 -19.68 -12.25 -5.21
N LYS A 205 -19.46 -12.93 -4.07
CA LYS A 205 -20.52 -13.27 -3.09
C LYS A 205 -20.64 -12.25 -1.97
N PHE A 206 -19.80 -11.22 -1.95
CA PHE A 206 -19.91 -10.14 -0.97
C PHE A 206 -21.18 -9.30 -1.22
N PRO A 207 -21.89 -8.91 -0.16
CA PRO A 207 -23.16 -8.20 -0.30
C PRO A 207 -22.99 -6.73 -0.72
N VAL A 208 -21.82 -6.14 -0.49
CA VAL A 208 -21.54 -4.73 -0.81
C VAL A 208 -20.25 -4.64 -1.60
N ILE A 209 -20.30 -3.86 -2.69
CA ILE A 209 -19.16 -3.48 -3.51
C ILE A 209 -19.14 -1.94 -3.63
N GLY A 210 -17.99 -1.35 -3.37
CA GLY A 210 -17.69 0.06 -3.62
C GLY A 210 -16.38 0.24 -4.37
N HIS A 211 -15.93 1.48 -4.50
CA HIS A 211 -14.66 1.84 -5.10
C HIS A 211 -13.97 2.90 -4.25
N GLN A 212 -12.64 2.86 -4.21
CA GLN A 212 -11.83 3.88 -3.56
C GLN A 212 -10.88 4.58 -4.54
N MET A 213 -10.70 5.88 -4.33
CA MET A 213 -9.71 6.71 -5.03
C MET A 213 -8.35 6.62 -4.32
N THR A 214 -7.28 6.41 -5.08
CA THR A 214 -5.97 6.00 -4.56
C THR A 214 -4.90 7.08 -4.57
N HIS A 215 -5.17 8.27 -5.13
CA HIS A 215 -4.20 9.37 -5.24
C HIS A 215 -3.55 9.76 -3.90
N SER A 216 -2.36 10.33 -3.94
CA SER A 216 -1.59 10.74 -2.76
C SER A 216 -1.50 12.26 -2.61
N ILE A 217 -0.71 12.74 -1.64
CA ILE A 217 -0.50 14.18 -1.43
C ILE A 217 0.22 14.82 -2.62
N ASP A 218 1.29 14.20 -3.08
CA ASP A 218 2.27 14.79 -4.01
C ASP A 218 2.35 14.08 -5.36
N SER A 219 1.54 13.03 -5.54
CA SER A 219 1.38 12.34 -6.81
C SER A 219 -0.05 11.84 -7.00
N TYR A 220 -0.58 11.98 -8.22
CA TYR A 220 -1.86 11.38 -8.57
C TYR A 220 -1.75 9.84 -8.68
N ILE A 221 -0.56 9.29 -8.94
CA ILE A 221 -0.28 7.84 -8.85
C ILE A 221 0.48 7.57 -7.56
N THR A 222 -0.13 6.77 -6.69
CA THR A 222 0.41 6.38 -5.39
C THR A 222 1.42 5.23 -5.53
N ASP A 223 2.33 5.07 -4.56
CA ASP A 223 3.03 3.81 -4.34
C ASP A 223 2.33 3.00 -3.23
N SER A 224 2.80 1.79 -2.92
CA SER A 224 2.20 0.98 -1.84
C SER A 224 2.33 1.63 -0.46
N ALA A 225 3.40 2.40 -0.20
CA ALA A 225 3.66 2.98 1.11
C ALA A 225 2.63 4.03 1.52
N ASN A 226 2.42 5.04 0.68
CA ASN A 226 1.50 6.12 1.00
C ASN A 226 0.03 5.73 0.87
N SER A 227 -0.30 4.77 0.00
CA SER A 227 -1.64 4.20 -0.07
C SER A 227 -1.96 3.35 1.15
N ALA A 228 -1.07 2.44 1.57
CA ALA A 228 -1.22 1.68 2.81
C ALA A 228 -1.30 2.60 4.04
N SER A 229 -0.47 3.66 4.10
CA SER A 229 -0.56 4.69 5.14
C SER A 229 -1.96 5.30 5.23
N ALA A 230 -2.57 5.64 4.08
CA ALA A 230 -3.93 6.19 4.04
C ALA A 230 -4.99 5.19 4.51
N LEU A 231 -4.85 3.91 4.13
CA LEU A 231 -5.74 2.83 4.55
C LEU A 231 -5.69 2.55 6.05
N TYR A 232 -4.55 2.76 6.70
CA TYR A 232 -4.36 2.42 8.11
C TYR A 232 -4.42 3.60 9.06
N SER A 233 -4.19 4.83 8.60
CA SER A 233 -4.24 6.03 9.44
C SER A 233 -5.48 6.89 9.17
N GLY A 234 -6.07 6.84 7.97
CA GLY A 234 -7.10 7.79 7.56
C GLY A 234 -6.54 9.15 7.12
N HIS A 235 -5.23 9.23 6.89
CA HIS A 235 -4.53 10.43 6.44
C HIS A 235 -3.73 10.13 5.18
N LYS A 236 -3.85 11.00 4.17
CA LYS A 236 -3.00 10.92 2.97
C LYS A 236 -1.53 11.13 3.35
N SER A 237 -0.64 10.56 2.55
CA SER A 237 0.81 10.64 2.73
C SER A 237 1.52 10.92 1.39
N THR A 238 2.81 11.24 1.47
CA THR A 238 3.72 11.44 0.34
C THR A 238 4.30 10.10 -0.13
N VAL A 239 4.57 9.94 -1.43
CA VAL A 239 5.20 8.73 -1.99
C VAL A 239 6.40 8.26 -1.13
N ASN A 240 6.46 6.96 -0.84
CA ASN A 240 7.38 6.27 0.10
C ASN A 240 7.10 6.43 1.60
N ALA A 241 6.24 7.36 2.02
CA ALA A 241 6.04 7.67 3.43
C ALA A 241 4.88 6.89 4.06
N MET A 242 5.08 6.41 5.29
CA MET A 242 4.13 5.61 6.06
C MET A 242 3.96 6.18 7.46
N GLY A 243 2.72 6.34 7.91
CA GLY A 243 2.35 6.78 9.26
C GLY A 243 2.80 8.21 9.62
N VAL A 244 3.17 9.02 8.63
CA VAL A 244 3.67 10.38 8.81
C VAL A 244 3.19 11.31 7.70
N TYR A 245 3.19 12.61 7.96
CA TYR A 245 3.25 13.61 6.91
C TYR A 245 4.72 13.95 6.64
N ALA A 246 5.22 13.67 5.45
CA ALA A 246 6.61 13.95 5.10
C ALA A 246 6.91 15.46 5.21
N ASP A 247 7.99 15.78 5.92
CA ASP A 247 8.46 17.13 6.16
C ASP A 247 9.80 17.40 5.43
N SER A 248 10.49 18.51 5.70
CA SER A 248 11.79 18.82 5.06
C SER A 248 13.02 18.59 5.92
N SER A 249 12.85 18.08 7.14
CA SER A 249 13.94 17.81 8.09
C SER A 249 14.90 16.72 7.56
N PRO A 250 16.12 16.58 8.11
CA PRO A 250 17.08 15.58 7.61
C PRO A 250 16.83 14.15 8.11
N ASP A 251 16.12 13.95 9.22
CA ASP A 251 15.92 12.62 9.83
C ASP A 251 14.58 12.01 9.39
N ALA A 252 14.62 10.90 8.66
CA ALA A 252 13.44 10.21 8.15
C ALA A 252 12.49 9.63 9.20
N PHE A 253 12.81 9.72 10.49
CA PHE A 253 11.92 9.34 11.59
C PHE A 253 11.37 10.54 12.38
N ASP A 254 11.80 11.76 12.06
CA ASP A 254 11.41 12.96 12.79
C ASP A 254 10.04 13.53 12.36
N ASP A 255 9.62 13.14 11.15
CA ASP A 255 8.38 13.58 10.51
C ASP A 255 7.16 13.49 11.45
N PRO A 256 6.21 14.45 11.36
CA PRO A 256 4.99 14.46 12.15
C PRO A 256 4.15 13.20 11.91
N LYS A 257 3.91 12.46 12.99
CA LYS A 257 3.31 11.11 12.99
C LYS A 257 1.80 11.17 13.06
N VAL A 258 1.16 10.11 12.59
CA VAL A 258 -0.29 9.89 12.66
C VAL A 258 -0.55 8.47 13.13
N GLU A 259 -1.40 8.33 14.14
CA GLU A 259 -1.71 7.03 14.74
C GLU A 259 -2.46 6.11 13.76
N THR A 260 -2.03 4.85 13.70
CA THR A 260 -2.63 3.84 12.83
C THR A 260 -3.78 3.08 13.53
N ILE A 261 -4.54 2.32 12.76
CA ILE A 261 -5.67 1.53 13.24
C ILE A 261 -5.27 0.46 14.25
N VAL A 262 -4.07 -0.15 14.11
CA VAL A 262 -3.60 -1.17 15.04
C VAL A 262 -3.09 -0.55 16.35
N GLU A 263 -2.52 0.65 16.28
CA GLU A 263 -2.17 1.43 17.48
C GLU A 263 -3.44 1.85 18.23
N LEU A 264 -4.45 2.36 17.52
CA LEU A 264 -5.74 2.74 18.09
C LEU A 264 -6.46 1.56 18.76
N ILE A 265 -6.62 0.44 18.05
CA ILE A 265 -7.37 -0.72 18.58
C ILE A 265 -6.63 -1.34 19.78
N HIS A 266 -5.29 -1.31 19.76
CA HIS A 266 -4.47 -1.74 20.90
C HIS A 266 -4.63 -0.78 22.09
N ARG A 267 -4.47 0.52 21.88
CA ARG A 267 -4.56 1.54 22.94
C ARG A 267 -5.94 1.58 23.61
N ILE A 268 -7.01 1.44 22.83
CA ILE A 268 -8.40 1.60 23.31
C ILE A 268 -8.96 0.30 23.86
N TRP A 269 -8.80 -0.81 23.12
CA TRP A 269 -9.44 -2.08 23.47
C TRP A 269 -8.46 -3.12 24.00
N GLY A 270 -7.15 -2.94 23.79
CA GLY A 270 -6.14 -3.97 24.05
C GLY A 270 -6.34 -5.19 23.15
N SER A 271 -6.93 -4.99 21.96
CA SER A 271 -7.18 -6.06 20.99
C SER A 271 -5.88 -6.68 20.48
N ALA A 272 -5.99 -7.94 20.07
CA ALA A 272 -4.91 -8.60 19.34
C ALA A 272 -4.82 -8.04 17.91
N TRP A 273 -3.63 -8.11 17.31
CA TRP A 273 -3.49 -7.77 15.89
C TRP A 273 -2.44 -8.63 15.20
N GLY A 274 -2.56 -8.79 13.89
CA GLY A 274 -1.55 -9.48 13.10
C GLY A 274 -1.51 -9.06 11.64
N ALA A 275 -0.44 -9.48 10.98
CA ALA A 275 -0.22 -9.26 9.56
C ALA A 275 0.27 -10.54 8.88
N VAL A 276 -0.25 -10.78 7.69
CA VAL A 276 0.15 -11.87 6.80
C VAL A 276 0.44 -11.26 5.44
N SER A 277 1.57 -11.62 4.82
CA SER A 277 1.90 -11.18 3.46
C SER A 277 2.67 -12.26 2.69
N THR A 278 2.45 -12.35 1.38
CA THR A 278 3.30 -13.15 0.49
C THR A 278 4.60 -12.44 0.10
N ALA A 279 4.81 -11.18 0.49
CA ALA A 279 6.06 -10.44 0.30
C ALA A 279 6.95 -10.48 1.56
N PHE A 280 8.02 -9.69 1.55
CA PHE A 280 8.70 -9.30 2.79
C PHE A 280 7.66 -8.80 3.78
N ILE A 281 7.70 -9.30 5.01
CA ILE A 281 6.82 -8.75 6.05
C ILE A 281 7.21 -7.30 6.41
N ALA A 282 8.39 -6.84 5.98
CA ALA A 282 8.84 -5.46 6.07
C ALA A 282 8.48 -4.60 4.84
N ASP A 283 7.87 -5.16 3.78
CA ASP A 283 7.41 -4.35 2.64
C ASP A 283 6.32 -3.36 3.10
N ALA A 284 6.05 -2.35 2.28
CA ALA A 284 5.21 -1.21 2.64
C ALA A 284 3.85 -1.58 3.23
N THR A 285 3.10 -2.46 2.57
CA THR A 285 1.73 -2.79 2.95
C THR A 285 1.61 -3.43 4.34
N PRO A 286 2.42 -4.44 4.74
CA PRO A 286 2.40 -4.92 6.12
C PRO A 286 3.03 -3.93 7.11
N ILE A 287 4.16 -3.33 6.76
CA ILE A 287 4.92 -2.54 7.73
C ILE A 287 4.25 -1.21 8.07
N ALA A 288 3.46 -0.64 7.14
CA ALA A 288 2.69 0.59 7.35
C ALA A 288 1.64 0.50 8.47
N LEU A 289 1.31 -0.70 8.96
CA LEU A 289 0.48 -0.85 10.16
C LEU A 289 1.16 -0.21 11.38
N THR A 290 2.49 -0.18 11.47
CA THR A 290 3.22 0.34 12.62
C THR A 290 4.35 1.30 12.26
N ALA A 291 4.64 1.49 10.97
CA ALA A 291 5.75 2.32 10.52
C ALA A 291 5.41 3.81 10.63
N HIS A 292 6.36 4.57 11.14
CA HIS A 292 6.36 6.03 11.11
C HIS A 292 7.69 6.54 10.51
N THR A 293 7.72 6.70 9.18
CA THR A 293 8.88 7.20 8.45
C THR A 293 8.50 7.71 7.06
N ARG A 294 9.25 8.69 6.52
CA ARG A 294 9.13 9.06 5.11
C ARG A 294 9.84 8.12 4.12
N SER A 295 10.48 7.05 4.59
CA SER A 295 11.23 6.12 3.72
C SER A 295 10.90 4.64 3.97
N ARG A 296 10.13 4.05 3.05
CA ARG A 296 9.82 2.60 3.05
C ARG A 296 11.01 1.66 2.98
N SER A 297 12.17 2.14 2.56
CA SER A 297 13.39 1.32 2.41
C SER A 297 14.09 0.97 3.73
N LEU A 298 13.69 1.59 4.86
CA LEU A 298 14.33 1.43 6.16
C LEU A 298 13.86 0.16 6.90
N TYR A 299 13.89 -0.99 6.24
CA TYR A 299 13.29 -2.24 6.73
C TYR A 299 13.73 -2.65 8.14
N GLY A 300 15.03 -2.64 8.44
CA GLY A 300 15.53 -3.02 9.77
C GLY A 300 14.90 -2.18 10.90
N PRO A 301 15.09 -0.84 10.91
CA PRO A 301 14.43 0.03 11.89
C PRO A 301 12.90 -0.12 11.95
N LEU A 302 12.25 -0.46 10.83
CA LEU A 302 10.80 -0.64 10.80
C LEU A 302 10.35 -1.96 11.43
N ILE A 303 11.13 -3.04 11.32
CA ILE A 303 10.89 -4.28 12.09
C ILE A 303 11.04 -4.01 13.59
N GLU A 304 11.99 -3.16 13.99
CA GLU A 304 12.10 -2.71 15.39
C GLU A 304 10.85 -1.95 15.84
N GLN A 305 10.34 -1.01 15.02
CA GLN A 305 9.09 -0.32 15.32
C GLN A 305 7.90 -1.29 15.41
N ALA A 306 7.81 -2.29 14.54
CA ALA A 306 6.76 -3.30 14.60
C ALA A 306 6.80 -4.08 15.92
N LEU A 307 7.99 -4.46 16.41
CA LEU A 307 8.17 -5.25 17.63
C LEU A 307 8.05 -4.43 18.93
N ASN A 308 8.57 -3.21 18.92
CA ASN A 308 8.81 -2.39 20.12
C ASN A 308 8.06 -1.05 20.13
N GLY A 309 7.39 -0.68 19.04
CA GLY A 309 6.83 0.65 18.84
C GLY A 309 7.90 1.70 18.53
N VAL A 310 7.47 2.95 18.34
CA VAL A 310 8.39 4.08 18.19
C VAL A 310 9.04 4.38 19.55
N THR A 311 10.37 4.25 19.63
CA THR A 311 11.13 4.38 20.89
C THR A 311 11.94 5.67 21.01
N ASN A 312 12.20 6.35 19.89
CA ASN A 312 12.96 7.60 19.83
C ASN A 312 12.11 8.86 20.08
N TYR A 313 10.77 8.73 20.09
CA TYR A 313 9.84 9.83 20.34
C TYR A 313 8.71 9.38 21.28
N THR A 314 8.07 10.34 21.95
CA THR A 314 6.85 10.09 22.74
C THR A 314 5.70 9.73 21.80
N TRP A 315 5.40 8.43 21.70
CA TRP A 315 4.35 7.93 20.81
C TRP A 315 3.46 6.88 21.49
N THR A 316 2.70 6.12 20.71
CA THR A 316 1.88 5.03 21.21
C THR A 316 2.75 3.91 21.79
N LYS A 317 2.23 3.23 22.83
CA LYS A 317 2.89 2.05 23.38
C LYS A 317 2.38 0.82 22.67
N MET A 318 3.25 0.18 21.91
CA MET A 318 3.00 -1.10 21.24
C MET A 318 3.91 -2.18 21.82
N ASN A 319 3.45 -3.44 21.79
CA ASN A 319 4.26 -4.58 22.23
C ASN A 319 4.25 -5.71 21.20
N GLY A 320 4.42 -5.35 19.94
CA GLY A 320 4.47 -6.28 18.83
C GLY A 320 3.11 -6.86 18.40
N PRO A 321 3.04 -7.45 17.21
CA PRO A 321 1.87 -8.21 16.74
C PRO A 321 1.66 -9.48 17.56
N ASP A 322 0.47 -10.05 17.55
CA ASP A 322 0.24 -11.41 18.03
C ASP A 322 0.59 -12.44 16.95
N VAL A 323 0.49 -12.07 15.68
CA VAL A 323 0.87 -12.91 14.53
C VAL A 323 1.54 -12.07 13.44
N TYR A 324 2.71 -12.51 12.96
CA TYR A 324 3.45 -11.83 11.90
C TYR A 324 4.05 -12.85 10.93
N LEU A 325 3.46 -13.02 9.75
CA LEU A 325 3.78 -14.11 8.82
C LEU A 325 4.11 -13.60 7.41
N GLY A 326 5.30 -13.89 6.89
CA GLY A 326 5.67 -13.56 5.52
C GLY A 326 7.08 -13.99 5.11
N GLY A 327 7.68 -13.27 4.18
CA GLY A 327 9.07 -13.45 3.76
C GLY A 327 10.01 -12.38 4.32
N GLY A 328 11.19 -12.23 3.72
CA GLY A 328 12.16 -11.19 4.08
C GLY A 328 13.11 -11.57 5.22
N ALA A 329 13.59 -12.82 5.24
CA ALA A 329 14.53 -13.31 6.24
C ALA A 329 15.81 -12.46 6.39
N GLU A 330 16.19 -11.68 5.38
CA GLU A 330 17.34 -10.77 5.39
C GLU A 330 17.27 -9.72 6.50
N GLN A 331 16.08 -9.40 6.98
CA GLN A 331 15.86 -8.49 8.10
C GLN A 331 15.93 -9.20 9.46
N PHE A 332 15.93 -10.54 9.50
CA PHE A 332 15.77 -11.32 10.71
C PHE A 332 17.03 -12.03 11.19
N TYR A 333 17.76 -12.71 10.29
CA TYR A 333 19.04 -13.31 10.69
C TYR A 333 20.12 -12.22 10.89
N PRO A 334 21.11 -12.44 11.77
CA PRO A 334 22.14 -11.44 12.05
C PRO A 334 22.96 -11.09 10.80
N GLY A 335 22.97 -9.82 10.43
CA GLY A 335 23.68 -9.35 9.25
C GLY A 335 23.33 -7.91 8.86
N LYS A 336 23.83 -7.47 7.70
CA LYS A 336 23.64 -6.07 7.25
C LYS A 336 22.19 -5.68 7.00
N GLY A 337 21.30 -6.65 6.73
CA GLY A 337 19.87 -6.40 6.49
C GLY A 337 19.06 -6.25 7.78
N SER A 338 19.46 -6.94 8.85
CA SER A 338 18.86 -6.82 10.18
C SER A 338 19.24 -5.51 10.89
N TYR A 339 18.34 -4.98 11.70
CA TYR A 339 18.61 -3.73 12.43
C TYR A 339 19.78 -3.90 13.38
N GLN A 340 20.80 -3.05 13.20
CA GLN A 340 22.05 -3.06 13.98
C GLN A 340 22.81 -4.41 13.93
N GLY A 341 22.52 -5.28 12.95
CA GLY A 341 23.17 -6.59 12.84
C GLY A 341 22.69 -7.66 13.83
N LYS A 342 21.57 -7.42 14.52
CA LYS A 342 21.02 -8.31 15.54
C LYS A 342 20.28 -9.51 14.96
N ASP A 343 20.16 -10.57 15.75
CA ASP A 343 19.26 -11.69 15.45
C ASP A 343 17.84 -11.36 15.90
N TYR A 344 16.98 -11.01 14.96
CA TYR A 344 15.58 -10.69 15.23
C TYR A 344 14.71 -11.93 15.39
N TYR A 345 15.14 -13.12 14.98
CA TYR A 345 14.45 -14.33 15.43
C TYR A 345 14.58 -14.48 16.94
N GLU A 346 15.77 -14.20 17.49
CA GLU A 346 16.01 -14.21 18.94
C GLU A 346 15.28 -13.06 19.66
N GLU A 347 15.29 -11.84 19.12
CA GLU A 347 14.56 -10.70 19.73
C GLU A 347 13.05 -10.96 19.81
N PHE A 348 12.43 -11.58 18.79
CA PHE A 348 11.04 -12.03 18.85
C PHE A 348 10.86 -13.20 19.83
N ALA A 349 11.72 -14.22 19.80
CA ALA A 349 11.64 -15.34 20.74
C ALA A 349 11.73 -14.89 22.21
N ASN A 350 12.59 -13.92 22.51
CA ASN A 350 12.74 -13.30 23.83
C ASN A 350 11.47 -12.57 24.29
N LYS A 351 10.58 -12.20 23.36
CA LYS A 351 9.24 -11.66 23.63
C LYS A 351 8.13 -12.71 23.65
N GLY A 352 8.48 -14.00 23.68
CA GLY A 352 7.55 -15.11 23.80
C GLY A 352 6.84 -15.47 22.50
N TYR A 353 7.48 -15.22 21.35
CA TYR A 353 6.99 -15.69 20.05
C TYR A 353 7.51 -17.09 19.76
N THR A 354 6.62 -17.98 19.32
CA THR A 354 7.03 -19.17 18.58
C THR A 354 7.50 -18.73 17.19
N VAL A 355 8.74 -19.10 16.84
CA VAL A 355 9.35 -18.80 15.54
C VAL A 355 9.16 -19.99 14.60
N ALA A 356 8.41 -19.79 13.52
CA ALA A 356 8.18 -20.76 12.44
C ALA A 356 8.96 -20.34 11.19
N LEU A 357 9.71 -21.26 10.59
CA LEU A 357 10.55 -20.99 9.42
C LEU A 357 10.12 -21.77 8.18
N ASN A 358 9.05 -22.55 8.27
CA ASN A 358 8.50 -23.33 7.16
C ASN A 358 7.04 -23.69 7.44
N LYS A 359 6.35 -24.26 6.44
CA LYS A 359 4.95 -24.67 6.56
C LYS A 359 4.74 -25.67 7.70
N THR A 360 5.62 -26.68 7.81
CA THR A 360 5.51 -27.70 8.87
C THR A 360 5.55 -27.11 10.27
N SER A 361 6.47 -26.18 10.54
CA SER A 361 6.60 -25.49 11.84
C SER A 361 5.46 -24.51 12.10
N LEU A 362 4.91 -23.87 11.05
CA LEU A 362 3.73 -23.02 11.18
C LEU A 362 2.49 -23.82 11.58
N GLU A 363 2.28 -24.98 10.94
CA GLU A 363 1.15 -25.86 11.25
C GLU A 363 1.23 -26.40 12.69
N ALA A 364 2.44 -26.69 13.16
CA ALA A 364 2.71 -27.19 14.51
C ALA A 364 2.69 -26.09 15.60
N ALA A 365 2.73 -24.80 15.24
CA ALA A 365 2.76 -23.70 16.20
C ALA A 365 1.46 -23.64 17.02
N ASP A 366 1.59 -23.44 18.34
CA ASP A 366 0.46 -23.30 19.25
C ASP A 366 -0.25 -21.97 19.00
N ALA A 367 -1.53 -22.05 18.62
CA ALA A 367 -2.36 -20.88 18.36
C ALA A 367 -2.72 -20.08 19.62
N ASN A 368 -2.28 -20.48 20.81
CA ASN A 368 -2.41 -19.66 22.03
C ASN A 368 -1.21 -18.72 22.25
N GLU A 369 -0.08 -18.99 21.58
CA GLU A 369 1.13 -18.19 21.67
C GLU A 369 1.22 -17.14 20.55
N LYS A 370 2.12 -16.17 20.72
CA LYS A 370 2.44 -15.26 19.62
C LYS A 370 3.25 -16.01 18.57
N ILE A 371 3.07 -15.69 17.29
CA ILE A 371 3.76 -16.39 16.20
C ILE A 371 4.49 -15.39 15.31
N LEU A 372 5.79 -15.61 15.13
CA LEU A 372 6.58 -15.02 14.03
C LEU A 372 6.82 -16.13 13.00
N GLY A 373 6.44 -15.89 11.75
CA GLY A 373 6.66 -16.81 10.65
C GLY A 373 7.41 -16.13 9.52
N ILE A 374 8.66 -16.54 9.26
CA ILE A 374 9.44 -16.02 8.14
C ILE A 374 9.94 -17.19 7.30
N PHE A 375 9.41 -17.33 6.08
CA PHE A 375 9.51 -18.58 5.32
C PHE A 375 10.56 -18.57 4.22
N THR A 376 10.98 -17.38 3.77
CA THR A 376 11.96 -17.21 2.69
C THR A 376 12.83 -15.97 2.90
N GLN A 377 14.05 -15.99 2.37
CA GLN A 377 14.70 -14.76 1.90
C GLN A 377 13.90 -14.22 0.72
N GLY A 378 13.73 -12.91 0.65
CA GLY A 378 12.87 -12.29 -0.35
C GLY A 378 11.38 -12.60 -0.16
N ASN A 379 10.59 -12.30 -1.20
CA ASN A 379 9.16 -12.64 -1.28
C ASN A 379 8.95 -14.16 -1.35
N LEU A 380 7.77 -14.62 -0.93
CA LEU A 380 7.37 -16.01 -1.13
C LEU A 380 7.22 -16.30 -2.64
N PRO A 381 7.55 -17.52 -3.08
CA PRO A 381 7.24 -17.96 -4.43
C PRO A 381 5.73 -17.85 -4.70
N VAL A 382 5.39 -17.40 -5.90
CA VAL A 382 3.99 -17.24 -6.35
C VAL A 382 3.24 -18.58 -6.34
N TRP A 383 1.92 -18.53 -6.30
CA TRP A 383 1.05 -19.70 -6.27
C TRP A 383 1.34 -20.67 -7.42
N LEU A 384 1.57 -20.15 -8.63
CA LEU A 384 1.82 -20.99 -9.80
C LEU A 384 3.11 -21.81 -9.65
N ASP A 385 4.16 -21.20 -9.13
CA ASP A 385 5.44 -21.90 -8.90
C ASP A 385 5.30 -22.89 -7.74
N ARG A 386 4.51 -22.59 -6.70
CA ARG A 386 4.29 -23.54 -5.58
C ARG A 386 3.42 -24.74 -5.94
N ASN A 387 2.52 -24.62 -6.93
CA ASN A 387 1.48 -25.62 -7.18
C ASN A 387 1.52 -26.25 -8.59
N VAL A 388 2.11 -25.56 -9.57
CA VAL A 388 2.12 -25.99 -10.98
C VAL A 388 3.54 -26.16 -11.50
N LEU A 389 4.38 -25.13 -11.39
CA LEU A 389 5.77 -25.10 -11.86
C LEU A 389 6.75 -25.38 -10.71
N THR A 390 6.49 -26.44 -9.95
CA THR A 390 7.15 -26.77 -8.66
C THR A 390 8.66 -26.94 -8.74
N GLU A 391 9.19 -27.28 -9.91
CA GLU A 391 10.62 -27.35 -10.18
C GLU A 391 11.33 -26.00 -10.05
N ASN A 392 10.60 -24.88 -10.10
CA ASN A 392 11.18 -23.55 -9.91
C ASN A 392 11.64 -23.34 -8.47
N LEU A 393 10.93 -23.87 -7.47
CA LEU A 393 11.32 -23.74 -6.06
C LEU A 393 12.71 -24.32 -5.80
N ALA A 394 13.01 -25.50 -6.36
CA ALA A 394 14.29 -26.17 -6.16
C ALA A 394 15.50 -25.41 -6.75
N LYS A 395 15.26 -24.42 -7.62
CA LYS A 395 16.31 -23.59 -8.24
C LYS A 395 16.59 -22.31 -7.44
N LEU A 396 15.76 -21.99 -6.45
CA LEU A 396 15.91 -20.78 -5.65
C LEU A 396 17.00 -20.94 -4.58
N THR A 397 17.55 -19.81 -4.15
CA THR A 397 18.47 -19.73 -3.01
C THR A 397 17.89 -18.77 -1.99
N ASN A 398 16.84 -19.22 -1.31
CA ASN A 398 15.97 -18.36 -0.52
C ASN A 398 15.64 -18.93 0.88
N ASP A 399 16.51 -19.76 1.44
CA ASP A 399 16.34 -20.34 2.78
C ASP A 399 16.21 -19.25 3.87
N PRO A 400 15.22 -19.34 4.78
CA PRO A 400 14.95 -18.31 5.78
C PRO A 400 16.02 -18.20 6.89
N THR A 401 16.99 -19.12 6.97
CA THR A 401 18.12 -18.99 7.89
C THR A 401 19.32 -18.25 7.26
N GLY A 402 19.17 -17.72 6.03
CA GLY A 402 20.26 -17.07 5.28
C GLY A 402 21.18 -18.03 4.53
N ASN A 403 20.84 -19.33 4.49
CA ASN A 403 21.59 -20.32 3.72
C ASN A 403 21.35 -20.19 2.21
N LYS A 404 22.27 -20.73 1.40
CA LYS A 404 22.14 -20.77 -0.07
C LYS A 404 21.41 -22.04 -0.55
N SER A 405 20.35 -22.42 0.16
CA SER A 405 19.45 -23.53 -0.15
C SER A 405 18.08 -23.01 -0.61
N ALA A 406 17.33 -23.88 -1.28
CA ALA A 406 15.94 -23.61 -1.65
C ALA A 406 15.01 -23.83 -0.45
N ALA A 407 14.15 -22.86 -0.16
CA ALA A 407 12.99 -23.05 0.70
C ALA A 407 11.91 -23.79 -0.10
N THR A 408 11.69 -25.07 0.24
CA THR A 408 10.74 -25.94 -0.49
C THR A 408 9.48 -26.27 0.32
N ASP A 409 9.53 -26.13 1.64
CA ASP A 409 8.39 -26.30 2.55
C ASP A 409 7.79 -24.93 2.94
N VAL A 410 7.17 -24.25 1.98
CA VAL A 410 6.68 -22.86 2.13
C VAL A 410 5.14 -22.84 2.19
N PRO A 411 4.52 -22.20 3.20
CA PRO A 411 3.06 -22.08 3.25
C PRO A 411 2.55 -21.11 2.18
N GLY A 412 1.29 -21.26 1.77
CA GLY A 412 0.60 -20.26 0.96
C GLY A 412 -0.09 -19.20 1.80
N LEU A 413 -0.68 -18.23 1.10
CA LEU A 413 -1.46 -17.18 1.73
C LEU A 413 -2.58 -17.80 2.58
N LYS A 414 -3.29 -18.78 2.04
CA LYS A 414 -4.37 -19.48 2.72
C LYS A 414 -3.94 -20.11 4.05
N GLU A 415 -2.85 -20.89 4.06
CA GLU A 415 -2.39 -21.53 5.29
C GLU A 415 -1.96 -20.50 6.35
N MET A 416 -1.25 -19.45 5.94
CA MET A 416 -0.83 -18.37 6.84
C MET A 416 -2.03 -17.62 7.43
N THR A 417 -3.00 -17.22 6.60
CA THR A 417 -4.18 -16.47 7.04
C THR A 417 -5.04 -17.30 7.98
N LEU A 418 -5.27 -18.59 7.70
CA LEU A 418 -6.07 -19.44 8.58
C LEU A 418 -5.42 -19.65 9.95
N LYS A 419 -4.10 -19.84 10.00
CA LYS A 419 -3.35 -19.90 11.26
C LYS A 419 -3.42 -18.55 12.00
N ALA A 420 -3.31 -17.43 11.29
CA ALA A 420 -3.43 -16.11 11.90
C ALA A 420 -4.82 -15.86 12.50
N VAL A 421 -5.90 -16.22 11.80
CA VAL A 421 -7.28 -16.12 12.31
C VAL A 421 -7.45 -16.96 13.57
N GLU A 422 -6.97 -18.20 13.57
CA GLU A 422 -7.02 -19.09 14.74
C GLU A 422 -6.29 -18.45 15.94
N THR A 423 -5.05 -18.00 15.75
CA THR A 423 -4.24 -17.43 16.82
C THR A 423 -4.82 -16.12 17.35
N LEU A 424 -5.26 -15.23 16.45
CA LEU A 424 -5.86 -13.94 16.84
C LEU A 424 -7.22 -14.12 17.52
N HIS A 425 -8.01 -15.12 17.13
CA HIS A 425 -9.23 -15.48 17.83
C HIS A 425 -8.94 -15.89 19.28
N ASN A 426 -8.00 -16.82 19.48
CA ASN A 426 -7.64 -17.31 20.81
C ASN A 426 -7.06 -16.21 21.71
N ARG A 427 -6.15 -15.39 21.16
CA ARG A 427 -5.45 -14.35 21.92
C ARG A 427 -6.25 -13.08 22.11
N GLY A 428 -7.07 -12.73 21.12
CA GLY A 428 -7.96 -11.57 21.17
C GLY A 428 -9.14 -11.78 22.12
N GLY A 429 -9.68 -13.00 22.20
CA GLY A 429 -10.78 -13.36 23.10
C GLY A 429 -11.94 -12.35 23.03
N ASP A 430 -12.35 -11.81 24.17
CA ASP A 430 -13.42 -10.79 24.24
C ASP A 430 -13.02 -9.41 23.71
N LYS A 431 -11.72 -9.12 23.61
CA LYS A 431 -11.22 -7.86 23.07
C LYS A 431 -11.29 -7.83 21.54
N GLY A 432 -11.30 -9.01 20.91
CA GLY A 432 -11.32 -9.15 19.46
C GLY A 432 -9.97 -8.86 18.81
N PHE A 433 -9.95 -8.79 17.48
CA PHE A 433 -8.71 -8.63 16.74
C PHE A 433 -8.80 -7.81 15.44
N PHE A 434 -7.65 -7.36 14.96
CA PHE A 434 -7.46 -6.84 13.60
C PHE A 434 -6.46 -7.73 12.85
N LEU A 435 -6.79 -8.17 11.64
CA LEU A 435 -5.88 -8.91 10.77
C LEU A 435 -5.77 -8.21 9.43
N MET A 436 -4.55 -7.95 8.97
CA MET A 436 -4.27 -7.65 7.58
C MET A 436 -3.71 -8.89 6.88
N SER A 437 -4.21 -9.22 5.69
CA SER A 437 -3.75 -10.35 4.89
C SER A 437 -3.54 -9.95 3.43
N GLU A 438 -2.29 -10.02 2.96
CA GLU A 438 -1.88 -9.46 1.67
C GLU A 438 -1.46 -10.53 0.65
N ALA A 439 -2.05 -10.47 -0.54
CA ALA A 439 -1.57 -11.13 -1.76
C ALA A 439 -0.66 -10.17 -2.53
N ALA A 440 0.58 -9.99 -2.06
CA ALA A 440 1.51 -8.96 -2.51
C ALA A 440 2.04 -9.22 -3.92
N SER A 441 2.10 -10.48 -4.33
CA SER A 441 2.73 -10.87 -5.59
C SER A 441 1.87 -10.55 -6.82
N ILE A 442 0.58 -10.18 -6.64
CA ILE A 442 -0.24 -9.62 -7.72
C ILE A 442 0.48 -8.41 -8.33
N ASP A 443 0.87 -7.45 -7.50
CA ASP A 443 1.66 -6.27 -7.86
C ASP A 443 3.01 -6.63 -8.47
N LYS A 444 3.81 -7.46 -7.78
CA LYS A 444 5.17 -7.81 -8.22
C LYS A 444 5.19 -8.46 -9.61
N GLN A 445 4.21 -9.31 -9.89
CA GLN A 445 4.09 -9.97 -11.19
C GLN A 445 3.48 -9.06 -12.25
N MET A 446 2.59 -8.13 -11.87
CA MET A 446 2.08 -7.09 -12.78
C MET A 446 3.18 -6.12 -13.21
N HIS A 447 4.07 -5.70 -12.32
CA HIS A 447 5.29 -4.96 -12.68
C HIS A 447 6.14 -5.72 -13.69
N SER A 448 6.34 -7.03 -13.49
CA SER A 448 7.12 -7.88 -14.39
C SER A 448 6.38 -8.25 -15.68
N LEU A 449 5.11 -7.85 -15.82
CA LEU A 449 4.20 -8.21 -16.90
C LEU A 449 3.98 -9.73 -17.02
N ASP A 450 4.10 -10.46 -15.91
CA ASP A 450 3.83 -11.90 -15.82
C ASP A 450 2.38 -12.13 -15.36
N TYR A 451 1.45 -11.94 -16.30
CA TYR A 451 0.02 -11.88 -15.97
C TYR A 451 -0.53 -13.20 -15.45
N ASP A 452 -0.04 -14.35 -15.93
CA ASP A 452 -0.52 -15.65 -15.47
C ASP A 452 -0.16 -15.88 -13.99
N ARG A 453 1.07 -15.54 -13.57
CA ARG A 453 1.46 -15.60 -12.15
C ARG A 453 0.67 -14.60 -11.30
N ALA A 454 0.51 -13.37 -11.77
CA ALA A 454 -0.29 -12.34 -11.07
C ALA A 454 -1.75 -12.80 -10.85
N LEU A 455 -2.40 -13.32 -11.89
CA LEU A 455 -3.78 -13.81 -11.82
C LEU A 455 -3.89 -15.11 -11.01
N GLY A 456 -2.85 -15.95 -10.97
CA GLY A 456 -2.75 -17.09 -10.08
C GLY A 456 -2.76 -16.70 -8.60
N ASP A 457 -2.01 -15.65 -8.22
CA ASP A 457 -2.01 -15.13 -6.85
C ASP A 457 -3.34 -14.43 -6.51
N LEU A 458 -4.02 -13.81 -7.48
CA LEU A 458 -5.38 -13.30 -7.28
C LEU A 458 -6.37 -14.44 -7.01
N LEU A 459 -6.26 -15.56 -7.73
CA LEU A 459 -7.08 -16.75 -7.44
C LEU A 459 -6.74 -17.36 -6.08
N GLU A 460 -5.48 -17.31 -5.63
CA GLU A 460 -5.12 -17.70 -4.26
C GLU A 460 -5.73 -16.76 -3.21
N LEU A 461 -5.77 -15.44 -3.47
CA LEU A 461 -6.47 -14.49 -2.62
C LEU A 461 -7.96 -14.83 -2.51
N ASP A 462 -8.63 -15.11 -3.63
CA ASP A 462 -10.04 -15.50 -3.63
C ASP A 462 -10.30 -16.78 -2.83
N ASP A 463 -9.46 -17.81 -3.02
CA ASP A 463 -9.55 -19.07 -2.27
C ASP A 463 -9.25 -18.86 -0.77
N THR A 464 -8.34 -17.94 -0.44
CA THR A 464 -8.04 -17.57 0.95
C THR A 464 -9.23 -16.85 1.60
N VAL A 465 -9.86 -15.90 0.90
CA VAL A 465 -11.06 -15.21 1.38
C VAL A 465 -12.17 -16.23 1.63
N LYS A 466 -12.41 -17.15 0.68
CA LYS A 466 -13.38 -18.23 0.84
C LYS A 466 -13.12 -19.06 2.10
N ALA A 467 -11.91 -19.58 2.24
CA ALA A 467 -11.54 -20.42 3.39
C ALA A 467 -11.62 -19.65 4.71
N THR A 468 -11.32 -18.34 4.70
CA THR A 468 -11.44 -17.49 5.88
C THR A 468 -12.89 -17.31 6.30
N ILE A 469 -13.82 -17.08 5.36
CA ILE A 469 -15.25 -17.02 5.68
C ILE A 469 -15.72 -18.35 6.28
N GLU A 470 -15.33 -19.49 5.69
CA GLU A 470 -15.65 -20.82 6.22
C GLU A 470 -15.08 -21.01 7.63
N LYS A 471 -13.86 -20.53 7.90
CA LYS A 471 -13.25 -20.61 9.24
C LYS A 471 -13.96 -19.72 10.26
N LEU A 472 -14.39 -18.52 9.86
CA LEU A 472 -15.16 -17.64 10.75
C LEU A 472 -16.53 -18.23 11.10
N GLU A 473 -17.17 -18.94 10.16
CA GLU A 473 -18.39 -19.71 10.40
C GLU A 473 -18.15 -20.87 11.38
N GLU A 474 -17.07 -21.63 11.18
CA GLU A 474 -16.66 -22.72 12.07
C GLU A 474 -16.41 -22.23 13.50
N LEU A 475 -15.76 -21.08 13.65
CA LEU A 475 -15.49 -20.43 14.93
C LEU A 475 -16.71 -19.72 15.53
N GLY A 476 -17.81 -19.58 14.78
CA GLY A 476 -19.03 -18.91 15.23
C GLY A 476 -18.89 -17.39 15.42
N ILE A 477 -17.93 -16.75 14.75
CA ILE A 477 -17.62 -15.32 14.89
C ILE A 477 -17.82 -14.52 13.59
N LEU A 478 -18.39 -15.13 12.55
CA LEU A 478 -18.66 -14.45 11.28
C LEU A 478 -19.53 -13.19 11.46
N ASP A 479 -20.61 -13.27 12.23
CA ASP A 479 -21.51 -12.14 12.46
C ASP A 479 -20.89 -11.03 13.33
N GLU A 480 -19.78 -11.32 14.01
CA GLU A 480 -19.01 -10.36 14.82
C GLU A 480 -17.82 -9.76 14.05
N THR A 481 -17.57 -10.20 12.82
CA THR A 481 -16.36 -9.88 12.05
C THR A 481 -16.72 -9.09 10.80
N LEU A 482 -16.14 -7.89 10.67
CA LEU A 482 -16.14 -7.14 9.42
C LEU A 482 -15.00 -7.66 8.55
N VAL A 483 -15.34 -8.22 7.39
CA VAL A 483 -14.39 -8.65 6.37
C VAL A 483 -14.41 -7.65 5.22
N VAL A 484 -13.25 -7.08 4.92
CA VAL A 484 -13.04 -6.14 3.81
C VAL A 484 -11.98 -6.71 2.89
N VAL A 485 -12.21 -6.66 1.58
CA VAL A 485 -11.21 -6.95 0.55
C VAL A 485 -11.04 -5.70 -0.30
N SER A 486 -9.81 -5.29 -0.55
CA SER A 486 -9.51 -4.15 -1.43
C SER A 486 -8.12 -4.31 -2.08
N SER A 487 -7.67 -3.26 -2.75
CA SER A 487 -6.30 -3.04 -3.18
C SER A 487 -5.77 -1.73 -2.60
N ASP A 488 -4.46 -1.56 -2.52
CA ASP A 488 -3.81 -0.31 -2.15
C ASP A 488 -3.74 0.68 -3.34
N HIS A 489 -3.48 0.17 -4.55
CA HIS A 489 -3.50 0.89 -5.83
C HIS A 489 -3.90 -0.03 -6.99
N GLY A 490 -3.94 0.49 -8.22
CA GLY A 490 -4.32 -0.29 -9.39
C GLY A 490 -3.27 -0.21 -10.49
N HIS A 491 -3.14 -1.26 -11.29
CA HIS A 491 -2.33 -1.25 -12.52
C HIS A 491 -3.16 -0.99 -13.78
N GLY A 492 -2.51 -0.52 -14.84
CA GLY A 492 -3.12 -0.28 -16.15
C GLY A 492 -3.44 -1.54 -16.97
N PHE A 493 -3.80 -2.64 -16.33
CA PHE A 493 -4.05 -3.95 -16.94
C PHE A 493 -5.45 -4.07 -17.53
N ASP A 494 -5.57 -4.67 -18.72
CA ASP A 494 -6.86 -5.06 -19.33
C ASP A 494 -6.73 -6.25 -20.29
N VAL A 495 -7.84 -6.92 -20.59
CA VAL A 495 -7.95 -8.02 -21.56
C VAL A 495 -8.76 -7.54 -22.77
N PHE A 496 -8.11 -7.41 -23.92
CA PHE A 496 -8.72 -6.85 -25.13
C PHE A 496 -9.13 -7.91 -26.18
N GLY A 497 -8.84 -9.19 -25.94
CA GLY A 497 -9.18 -10.28 -26.86
C GLY A 497 -8.61 -11.63 -26.42
N ASN A 498 -8.45 -12.54 -27.39
CA ASN A 498 -7.66 -13.76 -27.21
C ASN A 498 -6.44 -13.76 -28.16
N ALA A 499 -5.51 -14.68 -27.93
CA ALA A 499 -4.38 -14.92 -28.83
C ALA A 499 -4.30 -16.41 -29.20
N ASP A 500 -4.25 -16.73 -30.50
CA ASP A 500 -3.87 -18.07 -30.99
C ASP A 500 -2.34 -18.21 -30.92
N THR A 501 -1.86 -18.69 -29.77
CA THR A 501 -0.42 -18.76 -29.44
C THR A 501 0.36 -19.64 -30.42
N LYS A 502 -0.28 -20.70 -30.93
CA LYS A 502 0.31 -21.57 -31.96
C LYS A 502 0.46 -20.86 -33.30
N TYR A 503 -0.59 -20.18 -33.76
CA TYR A 503 -0.50 -19.42 -35.01
C TYR A 503 0.58 -18.33 -34.90
N LEU A 504 0.65 -17.63 -33.77
CA LEU A 504 1.65 -16.61 -33.48
C LEU A 504 3.07 -17.15 -33.65
N ALA A 505 3.41 -18.25 -32.97
CA ALA A 505 4.74 -18.85 -33.00
C ALA A 505 5.19 -19.31 -34.41
N GLU A 506 4.24 -19.70 -35.26
CA GLU A 506 4.53 -20.13 -36.65
C GLU A 506 4.81 -18.96 -37.61
N GLN A 507 4.50 -17.71 -37.25
CA GLN A 507 4.71 -16.55 -38.12
C GLN A 507 6.14 -16.00 -38.03
N LYS A 508 6.65 -15.48 -39.15
CA LYS A 508 8.04 -15.02 -39.27
C LYS A 508 8.26 -13.53 -39.00
N ASP A 509 7.22 -12.71 -39.13
CA ASP A 509 7.32 -11.26 -38.99
C ASP A 509 6.29 -10.73 -37.98
N ASP A 510 6.66 -9.66 -37.27
CA ASP A 510 5.87 -9.06 -36.20
C ASP A 510 4.49 -8.57 -36.68
N ARG A 511 4.38 -8.11 -37.94
CA ARG A 511 3.09 -7.64 -38.48
C ARG A 511 2.11 -8.78 -38.68
N THR A 512 2.58 -9.93 -39.15
CA THR A 512 1.75 -11.13 -39.33
C THR A 512 1.45 -11.81 -38.00
N LYS A 513 2.39 -11.84 -37.04
CA LYS A 513 2.16 -12.35 -35.66
C LYS A 513 0.95 -11.71 -35.00
N ARG A 514 0.75 -10.40 -35.17
CA ARG A 514 -0.41 -9.67 -34.64
C ARG A 514 -1.77 -10.17 -35.14
N LYS A 515 -1.83 -10.92 -36.25
CA LYS A 515 -3.08 -11.55 -36.72
C LYS A 515 -3.54 -12.71 -35.83
N ALA A 516 -2.68 -13.19 -34.92
CA ALA A 516 -3.03 -14.15 -33.88
C ALA A 516 -4.05 -13.59 -32.87
N VAL A 517 -4.12 -12.26 -32.73
CA VAL A 517 -5.01 -11.60 -31.79
C VAL A 517 -6.43 -11.56 -32.34
N GLY A 518 -7.34 -12.29 -31.71
CA GLY A 518 -8.75 -12.29 -32.03
C GLY A 518 -9.51 -11.20 -31.28
N VAL A 519 -10.23 -10.35 -32.01
CA VAL A 519 -11.10 -9.29 -31.48
C VAL A 519 -12.57 -9.58 -31.77
N TYR A 520 -13.48 -9.05 -30.94
CA TYR A 520 -14.93 -9.23 -31.08
C TYR A 520 -15.32 -10.72 -31.28
N ALA A 521 -16.00 -11.07 -32.36
CA ALA A 521 -16.38 -12.46 -32.64
C ALA A 521 -15.19 -13.42 -32.76
N SER A 522 -14.02 -12.91 -33.18
CA SER A 522 -12.81 -13.72 -33.32
C SER A 522 -12.12 -14.03 -31.99
N SER A 523 -12.52 -13.39 -30.87
CA SER A 523 -11.95 -13.70 -29.55
C SER A 523 -12.39 -15.07 -29.01
N GLY A 524 -13.44 -15.66 -29.60
CA GLY A 524 -13.84 -17.04 -29.29
C GLY A 524 -14.25 -17.27 -27.84
N LEU A 525 -14.02 -18.49 -27.35
CA LEU A 525 -14.32 -18.91 -25.98
C LEU A 525 -13.02 -19.19 -25.22
N SER A 526 -13.00 -18.90 -23.92
CA SER A 526 -11.89 -19.24 -23.02
C SER A 526 -11.60 -20.74 -23.03
N GLN A 527 -10.32 -21.10 -23.05
CA GLN A 527 -9.84 -22.48 -22.99
C GLN A 527 -9.20 -22.85 -21.65
N TYR A 528 -9.07 -21.91 -20.71
CA TYR A 528 -8.43 -22.15 -19.41
C TYR A 528 -9.16 -23.20 -18.56
N THR A 529 -10.48 -23.36 -18.75
CA THR A 529 -11.33 -24.35 -18.06
C THR A 529 -11.70 -25.55 -18.94
N VAL A 530 -10.93 -25.78 -20.01
CA VAL A 530 -11.05 -26.96 -20.87
C VAL A 530 -9.94 -27.95 -20.50
N GLU A 531 -10.32 -29.20 -20.24
CA GLU A 531 -9.36 -30.26 -19.93
C GLU A 531 -8.38 -30.47 -21.09
N GLN A 532 -7.10 -30.55 -20.76
CA GLN A 532 -6.05 -30.94 -21.70
C GLN A 532 -5.64 -32.38 -21.41
N PRO A 533 -5.70 -33.30 -22.39
CA PRO A 533 -5.30 -34.69 -22.19
C PRO A 533 -3.87 -34.78 -21.62
N GLY A 534 -3.74 -35.49 -20.49
CA GLY A 534 -2.45 -35.68 -19.81
C GLY A 534 -2.05 -34.57 -18.85
N VAL A 535 -2.86 -33.52 -18.69
CA VAL A 535 -2.61 -32.40 -17.75
C VAL A 535 -3.68 -32.41 -16.65
N SER A 536 -3.23 -32.45 -15.40
CA SER A 536 -4.07 -32.21 -14.22
C SER A 536 -3.22 -31.62 -13.11
N TYR A 537 -3.65 -30.49 -12.56
CA TYR A 537 -2.96 -29.81 -11.46
C TYR A 537 -3.52 -30.19 -10.09
N ASN A 538 -4.67 -30.89 -10.03
CA ASN A 538 -5.38 -31.21 -8.78
C ASN A 538 -5.72 -29.98 -7.91
N THR A 539 -5.92 -28.82 -8.54
CA THR A 539 -6.14 -27.51 -7.89
C THR A 539 -7.62 -27.22 -7.61
N GLY A 540 -8.52 -28.11 -8.01
CA GLY A 540 -9.96 -27.98 -7.81
C GLY A 540 -10.66 -27.10 -8.86
N PRO A 541 -11.95 -26.80 -8.67
CA PRO A 541 -12.80 -26.19 -9.69
C PRO A 541 -12.70 -24.66 -9.81
N ASN A 542 -11.88 -24.01 -8.97
CA ASN A 542 -11.73 -22.55 -8.92
C ASN A 542 -10.43 -22.06 -9.58
N PHE A 543 -9.65 -22.96 -10.17
CA PHE A 543 -8.40 -22.68 -10.85
C PHE A 543 -8.45 -23.19 -12.30
N PRO A 544 -7.63 -22.64 -13.21
CA PRO A 544 -7.47 -23.17 -14.56
C PRO A 544 -7.18 -24.67 -14.60
N LEU A 545 -7.85 -25.37 -15.51
CA LEU A 545 -7.54 -26.75 -15.89
C LEU A 545 -6.38 -26.80 -16.90
N ASN A 546 -6.12 -25.69 -17.58
CA ASN A 546 -5.01 -25.51 -18.51
C ASN A 546 -4.46 -24.08 -18.40
N TRP A 547 -3.24 -23.94 -17.87
CA TRP A 547 -2.54 -22.66 -17.74
C TRP A 547 -1.85 -22.20 -19.03
N ASN A 548 -1.65 -23.07 -20.02
CA ASN A 548 -1.05 -22.72 -21.30
C ASN A 548 -1.95 -23.13 -22.48
N PRO A 549 -3.17 -22.56 -22.58
CA PRO A 549 -4.07 -22.88 -23.68
C PRO A 549 -3.60 -22.32 -25.03
N ARG A 550 -4.03 -22.94 -26.12
CA ARG A 550 -3.78 -22.41 -27.49
C ARG A 550 -4.44 -21.04 -27.67
N TYR A 551 -5.66 -20.88 -27.19
CA TYR A 551 -6.37 -19.60 -27.21
C TYR A 551 -6.31 -18.98 -25.81
N ALA A 552 -5.21 -18.26 -25.55
CA ALA A 552 -4.94 -17.56 -24.29
C ALA A 552 -5.56 -16.15 -24.29
N ILE A 553 -5.62 -15.50 -23.11
CA ILE A 553 -6.04 -14.10 -23.05
C ILE A 553 -5.04 -13.20 -23.79
N ALA A 554 -5.53 -12.30 -24.63
CA ALA A 554 -4.70 -11.21 -25.14
C ALA A 554 -4.82 -10.04 -24.15
N ALA A 555 -3.88 -10.00 -23.22
CA ALA A 555 -3.82 -8.99 -22.17
C ALA A 555 -2.79 -7.90 -22.46
N GLY A 556 -3.03 -6.71 -21.93
CA GLY A 556 -2.20 -5.54 -22.13
C GLY A 556 -2.07 -4.72 -20.87
N PHE A 557 -1.05 -3.87 -20.87
CA PHE A 557 -0.70 -3.00 -19.78
C PHE A 557 -0.50 -1.60 -20.37
N GLY A 558 -1.15 -0.57 -19.83
CA GLY A 558 -1.11 0.78 -20.42
C GLY A 558 0.21 1.51 -20.17
N ALA A 559 0.89 1.22 -19.06
CA ALA A 559 2.12 1.87 -18.60
C ALA A 559 3.25 0.83 -18.53
N ASN A 560 3.84 0.49 -19.69
CA ASN A 560 4.79 -0.62 -19.82
C ASN A 560 6.08 -0.20 -20.55
N PRO A 561 7.20 -0.94 -20.37
CA PRO A 561 8.43 -0.81 -21.15
C PRO A 561 8.28 -1.46 -22.53
N ASP A 562 9.26 -1.24 -23.40
CA ASP A 562 9.43 -2.07 -24.60
C ASP A 562 9.55 -3.56 -24.21
N ARG A 563 8.80 -4.44 -24.88
CA ARG A 563 8.84 -5.88 -24.60
C ARG A 563 8.56 -6.73 -25.85
N ARG A 564 8.76 -8.05 -25.73
CA ARG A 564 8.24 -9.04 -26.69
C ARG A 564 7.02 -9.72 -26.08
N GLU A 565 6.01 -10.01 -26.88
CA GLU A 565 4.75 -10.61 -26.39
C GLU A 565 4.33 -11.81 -27.25
N ASP A 566 4.08 -12.94 -26.60
CA ASP A 566 3.57 -14.17 -27.21
C ASP A 566 2.31 -14.72 -26.52
N TYR A 567 1.86 -14.10 -25.42
CA TYR A 567 0.68 -14.48 -24.63
C TYR A 567 0.71 -15.91 -24.08
N GLN A 568 1.90 -16.51 -23.98
CA GLN A 568 2.07 -17.84 -23.40
C GLN A 568 2.50 -17.75 -21.94
N LEU A 569 2.16 -18.80 -21.19
CA LEU A 569 2.72 -18.99 -19.86
C LEU A 569 4.24 -19.09 -19.95
N HIS A 570 4.95 -18.32 -19.13
CA HIS A 570 6.40 -18.39 -19.02
C HIS A 570 6.81 -19.46 -17.98
N GLU A 571 7.67 -20.40 -18.39
CA GLU A 571 8.19 -21.49 -17.53
C GLU A 571 8.97 -20.97 -16.30
N SER A 572 9.46 -19.74 -16.35
CA SER A 572 10.11 -19.04 -15.25
C SER A 572 9.65 -17.60 -15.16
N ALA A 573 9.95 -16.91 -14.05
CA ALA A 573 9.66 -15.49 -13.88
C ALA A 573 10.11 -14.66 -15.08
N ARG A 574 9.23 -13.76 -15.52
CA ARG A 574 9.43 -12.93 -16.71
C ARG A 574 10.44 -11.81 -16.48
N THR A 575 11.20 -11.44 -17.51
CA THR A 575 12.05 -10.25 -17.52
C THR A 575 11.81 -9.50 -18.84
N PRO A 576 10.85 -8.57 -18.89
CA PRO A 576 10.35 -8.00 -20.15
C PRO A 576 11.37 -7.09 -20.86
N ALA A 577 12.18 -6.35 -20.09
CA ALA A 577 13.19 -5.44 -20.61
C ALA A 577 14.54 -5.62 -19.90
N VAL A 578 15.63 -5.30 -20.60
CA VAL A 578 17.01 -5.35 -20.09
C VAL A 578 17.77 -4.10 -20.49
N ALA A 579 18.69 -3.67 -19.62
CA ALA A 579 19.52 -2.50 -19.88
C ALA A 579 20.45 -2.74 -21.08
N ALA A 580 20.65 -1.73 -21.93
CA ALA A 580 21.72 -1.76 -22.92
C ALA A 580 23.08 -1.47 -22.27
N THR A 581 24.15 -1.98 -22.90
CA THR A 581 25.51 -1.79 -22.42
C THR A 581 25.88 -0.30 -22.40
N ASN A 582 26.34 0.20 -21.25
CA ASN A 582 26.78 1.59 -21.04
C ASN A 582 25.69 2.66 -21.23
N THR A 583 24.41 2.33 -21.07
CA THR A 583 23.30 3.30 -21.03
C THR A 583 22.43 3.06 -19.80
N SER A 584 21.56 4.02 -19.48
CA SER A 584 20.46 3.86 -18.51
C SER A 584 19.18 3.34 -19.18
N ASP A 585 19.19 3.18 -20.50
CA ASP A 585 18.01 2.80 -21.28
C ASP A 585 17.79 1.29 -21.24
N TYR A 586 16.52 0.91 -21.11
CA TYR A 586 16.01 -0.44 -21.20
C TYR A 586 15.39 -0.68 -22.57
N TYR A 587 15.63 -1.89 -23.08
CA TYR A 587 15.07 -2.37 -24.33
C TYR A 587 14.37 -3.70 -24.13
N ALA A 588 13.45 -4.05 -25.02
CA ALA A 588 12.81 -5.36 -25.04
C ALA A 588 13.85 -6.48 -24.94
N ASN A 589 13.69 -7.36 -23.95
CA ASN A 589 14.61 -8.46 -23.74
C ASN A 589 14.49 -9.48 -24.89
N PRO A 590 15.56 -9.72 -25.68
CA PRO A 590 15.48 -10.65 -26.80
C PRO A 590 15.36 -12.12 -26.36
N LYS A 591 15.58 -12.42 -25.08
CA LYS A 591 15.39 -13.75 -24.49
C LYS A 591 13.98 -13.96 -23.91
N ASP A 592 13.23 -12.88 -23.72
CA ASP A 592 11.82 -12.91 -23.29
C ASP A 592 10.93 -13.13 -24.51
N ALA A 593 9.90 -13.98 -24.37
CA ALA A 593 8.92 -14.28 -25.43
C ALA A 593 9.56 -14.36 -26.83
N VAL A 594 10.48 -15.31 -27.03
CA VAL A 594 11.33 -15.40 -28.25
C VAL A 594 10.51 -15.51 -29.53
N ASP A 595 9.36 -16.17 -29.45
CA ASP A 595 8.41 -16.33 -30.55
C ASP A 595 7.42 -15.17 -30.63
N GLY A 596 7.48 -14.20 -29.72
CA GLY A 596 6.66 -13.01 -29.67
C GLY A 596 6.92 -11.98 -30.77
N PHE A 597 6.13 -10.92 -30.76
CA PHE A 597 6.37 -9.69 -31.53
C PHE A 597 6.69 -8.53 -30.59
N VAL A 598 7.37 -7.50 -31.09
CA VAL A 598 7.70 -6.33 -30.26
C VAL A 598 6.45 -5.49 -29.99
N VAL A 599 6.25 -5.16 -28.71
CA VAL A 599 5.28 -4.18 -28.23
C VAL A 599 6.06 -3.00 -27.66
N ASN A 600 5.94 -1.85 -28.32
CA ASN A 600 6.60 -0.62 -27.85
C ASN A 600 5.98 -0.14 -26.54
N GLY A 601 6.84 0.33 -25.65
CA GLY A 601 6.50 0.91 -24.37
C GLY A 601 5.90 2.31 -24.49
N THR A 602 5.27 2.71 -23.39
CA THR A 602 4.72 4.06 -23.17
C THR A 602 5.45 4.79 -22.06
N LEU A 603 6.30 4.08 -21.32
CA LEU A 603 7.11 4.62 -20.22
C LEU A 603 8.41 5.27 -20.71
N PRO A 604 9.02 6.12 -19.88
CA PRO A 604 10.40 6.58 -20.07
C PRO A 604 11.36 5.41 -20.32
N THR A 605 12.42 5.63 -21.11
CA THR A 605 13.36 4.58 -21.52
C THR A 605 14.17 4.00 -20.36
N ASN A 606 14.22 4.68 -19.22
CA ASN A 606 14.88 4.19 -18.01
C ASN A 606 13.98 3.30 -17.12
N GLU A 607 12.74 3.03 -17.51
CA GLU A 607 11.85 2.10 -16.83
C GLU A 607 11.92 0.71 -17.47
N ALA A 608 12.17 -0.31 -16.64
CA ALA A 608 12.35 -1.70 -17.09
C ALA A 608 11.08 -2.56 -16.95
N GLN A 609 10.05 -2.03 -16.29
CA GLN A 609 8.89 -2.77 -15.80
C GLN A 609 7.63 -1.92 -15.92
N GLY A 610 6.46 -2.56 -15.84
CA GLY A 610 5.20 -1.84 -15.72
C GLY A 610 5.16 -0.98 -14.46
N VAL A 611 4.26 -0.01 -14.39
CA VAL A 611 4.07 0.84 -13.19
C VAL A 611 2.59 0.95 -12.81
N HIS A 612 2.31 1.47 -11.63
CA HIS A 612 0.95 1.69 -11.14
C HIS A 612 0.17 2.69 -12.03
N SER A 613 -1.13 2.79 -11.78
CA SER A 613 -2.08 3.62 -12.53
C SER A 613 -3.08 4.34 -11.60
N LEU A 614 -3.74 5.37 -12.11
CA LEU A 614 -4.77 6.15 -11.41
C LEU A 614 -6.12 5.41 -11.25
N THR A 615 -6.22 4.15 -11.67
CA THR A 615 -7.49 3.40 -11.64
C THR A 615 -8.05 3.30 -10.22
N ASP A 616 -9.31 3.74 -10.03
CA ASP A 616 -10.05 3.47 -8.79
C ASP A 616 -10.15 1.95 -8.57
N VAL A 617 -9.93 1.51 -7.33
CA VAL A 617 -9.93 0.08 -7.00
C VAL A 617 -11.18 -0.31 -6.24
N ALA A 618 -11.69 -1.51 -6.51
CA ALA A 618 -12.91 -2.02 -5.91
C ALA A 618 -12.69 -2.43 -4.44
N VAL A 619 -13.75 -2.30 -3.65
CA VAL A 619 -13.81 -2.66 -2.23
C VAL A 619 -14.99 -3.59 -2.01
N TRP A 620 -14.76 -4.79 -1.49
CA TRP A 620 -15.81 -5.74 -1.12
C TRP A 620 -15.93 -5.77 0.40
N ALA A 621 -17.14 -5.63 0.93
CA ALA A 621 -17.38 -5.68 2.38
C ALA A 621 -18.51 -6.62 2.80
N ARG A 622 -18.29 -7.34 3.92
CA ARG A 622 -19.22 -8.29 4.55
C ARG A 622 -19.17 -8.16 6.07
N GLY A 623 -20.32 -8.28 6.73
CA GLY A 623 -20.42 -8.29 8.20
C GLY A 623 -20.93 -6.96 8.76
N PRO A 624 -20.68 -6.68 10.05
CA PRO A 624 -21.12 -5.42 10.67
C PRO A 624 -20.64 -4.19 9.89
N CYS A 625 -21.52 -3.20 9.71
CA CYS A 625 -21.24 -1.93 9.00
C CYS A 625 -20.92 -2.05 7.49
N GLN A 626 -21.08 -3.21 6.87
CA GLN A 626 -20.79 -3.45 5.45
C GLN A 626 -21.46 -2.44 4.51
N GLU A 627 -22.66 -1.96 4.85
CA GLU A 627 -23.45 -1.03 4.04
C GLU A 627 -22.73 0.31 3.80
N THR A 628 -21.77 0.66 4.67
CA THR A 628 -21.00 1.89 4.56
C THR A 628 -19.95 1.86 3.45
N PHE A 629 -19.63 0.68 2.91
CA PHE A 629 -18.63 0.48 1.86
C PHE A 629 -19.21 0.53 0.44
N GLY A 630 -20.48 0.91 0.28
CA GLY A 630 -21.06 1.15 -1.06
C GLY A 630 -20.69 2.53 -1.61
N GLY A 631 -20.63 2.65 -2.94
CA GLY A 631 -20.35 3.91 -3.65
C GLY A 631 -18.86 4.13 -3.95
N THR A 632 -18.49 5.36 -4.30
CA THR A 632 -17.10 5.77 -4.57
C THR A 632 -16.65 6.78 -3.52
N TYR A 633 -15.50 6.57 -2.92
CA TYR A 633 -14.99 7.39 -1.81
C TYR A 633 -13.45 7.47 -1.81
N ASN A 634 -12.87 8.25 -0.91
CA ASN A 634 -11.42 8.37 -0.80
C ASN A 634 -10.84 7.16 -0.06
N ASN A 635 -9.62 6.71 -0.37
CA ASN A 635 -9.01 5.59 0.35
C ASN A 635 -8.91 5.81 1.88
N ILE A 636 -8.79 7.06 2.35
CA ILE A 636 -8.82 7.37 3.78
C ILE A 636 -10.16 6.98 4.44
N ASP A 637 -11.26 6.98 3.68
CA ASP A 637 -12.57 6.63 4.22
C ASP A 637 -12.64 5.14 4.61
N ILE A 638 -11.77 4.27 4.06
CA ILE A 638 -11.68 2.86 4.50
C ILE A 638 -11.27 2.80 5.97
N PHE A 639 -10.25 3.56 6.38
CA PHE A 639 -9.86 3.69 7.78
C PHE A 639 -11.04 4.13 8.64
N TYR A 640 -11.71 5.22 8.27
CA TYR A 640 -12.82 5.77 9.07
C TYR A 640 -14.00 4.80 9.17
N LYS A 641 -14.33 4.06 8.10
CA LYS A 641 -15.38 3.03 8.11
C LYS A 641 -15.02 1.89 9.08
N MET A 642 -13.78 1.38 9.03
CA MET A 642 -13.30 0.36 9.96
C MET A 642 -13.27 0.87 11.40
N ALA A 643 -12.71 2.05 11.63
CA ALA A 643 -12.58 2.67 12.95
C ALA A 643 -13.95 2.95 13.59
N ASN A 644 -14.92 3.43 12.82
CA ASN A 644 -16.29 3.63 13.28
C ASN A 644 -16.96 2.30 13.62
N CYS A 645 -16.73 1.24 12.83
CA CYS A 645 -17.31 -0.07 13.12
C CYS A 645 -16.71 -0.71 14.38
N LEU A 646 -15.42 -0.44 14.64
CA LEU A 646 -14.71 -0.85 15.85
C LEU A 646 -14.96 0.07 17.06
N GLY A 647 -15.73 1.16 16.91
CA GLY A 647 -16.02 2.11 17.98
C GLY A 647 -14.78 2.84 18.51
N LEU A 648 -13.82 3.18 17.65
CA LEU A 648 -12.51 3.72 18.08
C LEU A 648 -12.54 5.22 18.42
N ALA A 649 -13.58 5.97 18.05
CA ALA A 649 -13.66 7.38 18.42
C ALA A 649 -13.76 7.56 19.94
N GLN A 650 -13.03 8.52 20.51
CA GLN A 650 -13.04 8.84 21.94
C GLN A 650 -13.56 10.27 22.17
N PRO A 651 -14.54 10.48 23.07
CA PRO A 651 -15.13 11.80 23.32
C PRO A 651 -14.29 12.68 24.28
N ARG A 652 -13.23 12.13 24.88
CA ARG A 652 -12.35 12.81 25.83
C ARG A 652 -11.08 11.99 26.04
N ASN A 653 -10.06 12.62 26.64
CA ASN A 653 -8.83 11.94 27.03
C ASN A 653 -9.09 10.90 28.14
N GLY A 654 -9.22 9.63 27.76
CA GLY A 654 -9.50 8.52 28.67
C GLY A 654 -8.27 7.97 29.42
N THR A 655 -7.06 8.40 29.05
CA THR A 655 -5.80 7.93 29.65
C THR A 655 -5.30 8.78 30.82
N ALA A 656 -6.02 9.86 31.17
CA ALA A 656 -5.79 10.60 32.42
C ALA A 656 -6.03 9.69 33.65
N PRO A 657 -5.16 9.73 34.68
CA PRO A 657 -5.30 8.88 35.87
C PRO A 657 -6.67 9.08 36.53
N GLY A 658 -7.53 8.07 36.50
CA GLY A 658 -8.85 8.10 37.16
C GLY A 658 -10.04 7.53 36.36
N CYS A 659 -9.88 7.26 35.05
CA CYS A 659 -10.97 6.74 34.20
C CYS A 659 -10.97 5.21 34.04
N GLY A 660 -10.62 4.47 35.10
CA GLY A 660 -10.79 3.02 35.14
C GLY A 660 -12.27 2.62 35.21
N GLY A 661 -12.79 2.05 34.12
CA GLY A 661 -13.91 1.12 34.13
C GLY A 661 -15.25 1.67 34.61
N ALA A 662 -16.01 2.31 33.71
CA ALA A 662 -17.46 2.24 33.81
C ALA A 662 -17.89 0.80 33.52
N ARG A 663 -17.91 -0.04 34.56
CA ARG A 663 -18.57 -1.35 34.57
C ARG A 663 -19.96 -1.19 33.95
N ARG A 664 -20.16 -1.72 32.74
CA ARG A 664 -21.50 -2.00 32.21
C ARG A 664 -22.16 -3.02 33.15
N ARG A 665 -22.90 -2.52 34.15
CA ARG A 665 -23.91 -3.34 34.85
C ARG A 665 -24.96 -3.70 33.81
N ARG A 666 -24.99 -4.96 33.38
CA ARG A 666 -26.19 -5.57 32.80
C ARG A 666 -27.33 -5.35 33.80
N ALA A 667 -28.30 -4.53 33.43
CA ALA A 667 -29.59 -4.52 34.09
C ALA A 667 -30.31 -5.82 33.71
N LEU A 668 -30.23 -6.81 34.60
CA LEU A 668 -31.24 -7.85 34.73
C LEU A 668 -32.39 -7.25 35.54
N GLN A 669 -33.54 -7.07 34.89
CA GLN A 669 -34.91 -6.93 35.43
C GLN A 669 -35.82 -6.74 34.19
N ALA A 670 -36.87 -7.52 33.91
CA ALA A 670 -37.70 -8.40 34.73
C ALA A 670 -38.10 -9.67 33.96
#